data_AF-A0A8J6JST0-F1
#
_entry.id   AF-A0A8J6JST0-F1
#
_cell.length_a   1.000
_cell.length_b   1.000
_cell.length_c   1.000
_cell.angle_alpha   90.00
_cell.angle_beta   90.00
_cell.angle_gamma   90.00
#
_symmetry.space_group_name_H-M   'P 1'
#
loop_
_entity.id
_entity.type
_entity.pdbx_description
1 polymer ?
#
loop_
_entity_poly.entity_id
_entity_poly.type
_entity_poly.pdbx_seq_one_letter_code
_entity_poly.pdbx_strand_id
1 'polypeptide(L)'
;MPKRLPRYCQITGKLMSGLQWEESDIGAPPPEKPLRVLYMLVVHGRAVRQLKRLIKAIYHKDHFYYIHVDKRSNYLQSEMVQVAERYTNIRVTSWRMDTIWGGASLLTMYLRSMKDLLEMTDWSWDFFINLSATDYPIRTNQELVYFLSKYRDKNFLKSHGRDNVRFIKKQGLDRLFHECDSHMWRLGERQIPEGIVLDGGSDWFALTRTFVNYVTYTKDVLVSELRHFYKYTLLPAESFFHTVLENSKDCDTLVDNNLRVTNWNRKLGCRCQYKHIVDWCGCSPNDFKPQDIVRLQQVTRPTFFARKFESSVNQEALDILDAHLFGEPEPGIPGLKAYWENSYHNMEGLKGLTDVTLTAYTSFTRLSLRKLQTPEQENRKSACSFSADGFPSSVELYFYDDRFQGYLVTQKVHPSATLEFWMMPRGSLRIVDQVGAASRIQSLEVGTEWDLKERIFRNFRGLIGPMDEPVAVQKWSHGVNVTVTVVWIDPTYIIAASYDIAVDTEADFTQYKPPLSRPLRPGVWHVRLLHFWELLAEVKFLVMPLTFRNKEPLQKGDKSLHAGPPRGQYMEQNFQALSGILDLPPRAEIEQEADKRSELMGKDLEKWADNSLSGFWSVGGICTKTASVLCPSLPVCSDTYWSSLSPDPKSDMGSIRPDGRLR
;
A
#
# COMPACT_ATOMS: atom_id res chain seq x y z
N MET A 1 4.70 31.46 19.07
CA MET A 1 3.28 31.04 19.00
C MET A 1 2.39 32.24 19.30
N PRO A 2 1.44 32.57 18.42
CA PRO A 2 0.52 33.69 18.62
C PRO A 2 -0.42 33.43 19.81
N LYS A 3 -0.70 34.45 20.61
CA LYS A 3 -1.64 34.36 21.75
C LYS A 3 -3.06 34.80 21.39
N ARG A 4 -3.19 35.76 20.49
CA ARG A 4 -4.46 36.31 20.01
C ARG A 4 -4.35 36.64 18.53
N LEU A 5 -5.40 36.36 17.77
CA LEU A 5 -5.48 36.62 16.33
C LEU A 5 -6.75 37.40 15.98
N PRO A 6 -6.71 38.25 14.94
CA PRO A 6 -7.89 38.95 14.46
C PRO A 6 -8.83 38.00 13.70
N ARG A 7 -10.13 38.15 13.88
CA ARG A 7 -11.18 37.53 13.05
C ARG A 7 -11.79 38.58 12.15
N TYR A 8 -11.77 38.34 10.84
CA TYR A 8 -12.33 39.24 9.82
C TYR A 8 -13.76 38.86 9.41
N CYS A 9 -14.16 37.61 9.66
CA CYS A 9 -15.52 37.14 9.41
C CYS A 9 -16.54 37.90 10.27
N GLN A 10 -17.51 38.53 9.61
CA GLN A 10 -18.58 39.30 10.25
C GLN A 10 -19.77 38.43 10.71
N ILE A 11 -19.79 37.15 10.32
CA ILE A 11 -20.88 36.23 10.64
C ILE A 11 -20.71 35.66 12.05
N THR A 12 -21.78 35.73 12.83
CA THR A 12 -21.92 35.10 14.15
C THR A 12 -22.56 33.70 13.99
N GLY A 13 -21.92 32.66 14.53
CA GLY A 13 -22.39 31.27 14.44
C GLY A 13 -21.78 30.45 13.30
N LYS A 14 -22.17 29.17 13.17
CA LYS A 14 -21.74 28.27 12.09
C LYS A 14 -22.62 28.47 10.85
N LEU A 15 -21.99 28.70 9.71
CA LEU A 15 -22.67 28.83 8.43
C LEU A 15 -23.16 27.44 7.96
N MET A 16 -24.48 27.26 7.82
CA MET A 16 -25.07 26.08 7.20
C MET A 16 -25.56 26.46 5.81
N SER A 17 -24.67 26.45 4.81
CA SER A 17 -25.07 26.57 3.42
C SER A 17 -25.63 25.22 2.95
N GLY A 18 -26.97 25.08 2.98
CA GLY A 18 -27.64 23.92 2.42
C GLY A 18 -27.45 23.90 0.90
N LEU A 19 -26.76 22.87 0.38
CA LEU A 19 -26.73 22.61 -1.06
C LEU A 19 -28.04 21.93 -1.47
N GLN A 20 -28.73 22.47 -2.47
CA GLN A 20 -29.79 21.74 -3.17
C GLN A 20 -29.14 21.01 -4.36
N TRP A 21 -29.27 19.68 -4.38
CA TRP A 21 -28.84 18.83 -5.48
C TRP A 21 -30.05 18.00 -5.90
N GLU A 22 -30.63 18.32 -7.06
CA GLU A 22 -31.77 17.62 -7.61
C GLU A 22 -31.31 16.69 -8.74
N GLU A 23 -31.93 15.51 -8.88
CA GLU A 23 -31.59 14.57 -9.97
C GLU A 23 -31.83 15.16 -11.37
N SER A 24 -32.66 16.20 -11.49
CA SER A 24 -32.89 16.96 -12.72
C SER A 24 -31.67 17.75 -13.21
N ASP A 25 -30.64 17.91 -12.38
CA ASP A 25 -29.34 18.47 -12.78
C ASP A 25 -28.52 17.46 -13.63
N ILE A 26 -28.90 16.18 -13.67
CA ILE A 26 -28.25 15.10 -14.44
C ILE A 26 -28.68 15.20 -15.92
N GLY A 27 -27.73 15.51 -16.80
CA GLY A 27 -27.97 15.63 -18.25
C GLY A 27 -28.26 17.05 -18.74
N ALA A 28 -28.14 18.06 -17.88
CA ALA A 28 -28.23 19.47 -18.27
C ALA A 28 -27.12 19.84 -19.29
N PRO A 29 -27.39 20.78 -20.22
CA PRO A 29 -26.42 21.21 -21.21
C PRO A 29 -25.15 21.77 -20.55
N PRO A 30 -23.98 21.62 -21.19
CA PRO A 30 -22.74 22.13 -20.64
C PRO A 30 -22.85 23.64 -20.38
N PRO A 31 -22.35 24.12 -19.23
CA PRO A 31 -22.44 25.53 -18.87
C PRO A 31 -21.69 26.40 -19.90
N GLU A 32 -22.20 27.60 -20.19
CA GLU A 32 -21.64 28.51 -21.21
C GLU A 32 -20.14 28.81 -21.03
N LYS A 33 -19.65 28.72 -19.78
CA LYS A 33 -18.23 28.80 -19.42
C LYS A 33 -17.87 27.58 -18.57
N PRO A 34 -17.42 26.47 -19.20
CA PRO A 34 -17.08 25.26 -18.47
C PRO A 34 -15.87 25.52 -17.57
N LEU A 35 -16.03 25.10 -16.32
CA LEU A 35 -15.02 25.25 -15.29
C LEU A 35 -13.83 24.31 -15.55
N ARG A 36 -12.60 24.82 -15.33
CA ARG A 36 -11.37 24.03 -15.43
C ARG A 36 -10.85 23.65 -14.06
N VAL A 37 -10.64 22.35 -13.87
CA VAL A 37 -10.19 21.80 -12.59
C VAL A 37 -8.67 21.64 -12.62
N LEU A 38 -8.03 22.01 -11.51
CA LEU A 38 -6.67 21.60 -11.21
C LEU A 38 -6.68 20.48 -10.18
N TYR A 39 -6.15 19.33 -10.58
CA TYR A 39 -5.93 18.17 -9.72
C TYR A 39 -4.50 18.20 -9.16
N MET A 40 -4.39 18.40 -7.85
CA MET A 40 -3.14 18.22 -7.11
C MET A 40 -3.05 16.76 -6.66
N LEU A 41 -2.26 15.95 -7.37
CA LEU A 41 -2.03 14.55 -7.02
C LEU A 41 -0.85 14.45 -6.05
N VAL A 42 -1.09 13.96 -4.84
CA VAL A 42 -0.07 13.80 -3.79
C VAL A 42 0.14 12.31 -3.58
N VAL A 43 1.23 11.77 -4.13
CA VAL A 43 1.39 10.33 -4.32
C VAL A 43 2.70 9.79 -3.74
N HIS A 44 2.67 8.54 -3.30
CA HIS A 44 3.82 7.81 -2.78
C HIS A 44 3.61 6.30 -2.98
N GLY A 45 4.63 5.49 -2.72
CA GLY A 45 4.55 4.04 -2.80
C GLY A 45 4.84 3.49 -4.20
N ARG A 46 4.22 2.35 -4.54
CA ARG A 46 4.58 1.54 -5.72
C ARG A 46 3.47 1.35 -6.76
N ALA A 47 2.24 1.76 -6.43
CA ALA A 47 1.03 1.50 -7.22
C ALA A 47 0.91 2.38 -8.49
N VAL A 48 1.94 2.37 -9.35
CA VAL A 48 2.03 3.17 -10.58
C VAL A 48 0.85 2.88 -11.52
N ARG A 49 0.50 1.60 -11.70
CA ARG A 49 -0.57 1.20 -12.63
C ARG A 49 -1.95 1.67 -12.13
N GLN A 50 -2.19 1.60 -10.83
CA GLN A 50 -3.41 2.15 -10.24
C GLN A 50 -3.46 3.67 -10.39
N LEU A 51 -2.34 4.38 -10.17
CA LEU A 51 -2.29 5.83 -10.38
C LEU A 51 -2.55 6.20 -11.84
N LYS A 52 -1.98 5.48 -12.81
CA LYS A 52 -2.27 5.67 -14.24
C LYS A 52 -3.76 5.43 -14.53
N ARG A 53 -4.36 4.38 -13.97
CA ARG A 53 -5.80 4.08 -14.06
C ARG A 53 -6.65 5.23 -13.50
N LEU A 54 -6.30 5.77 -12.33
CA LEU A 54 -6.95 6.96 -11.75
C LEU A 54 -6.84 8.16 -12.68
N ILE A 55 -5.62 8.51 -13.14
CA ILE A 55 -5.41 9.66 -14.04
C ILE A 55 -6.26 9.48 -15.29
N LYS A 56 -6.28 8.28 -15.89
CA LYS A 56 -7.10 7.95 -17.06
C LYS A 56 -8.60 8.21 -16.82
N ALA A 57 -9.12 7.86 -15.64
CA ALA A 57 -10.51 8.09 -15.26
C ALA A 57 -10.85 9.58 -15.07
N ILE A 58 -9.94 10.39 -14.54
CA ILE A 58 -10.16 11.83 -14.29
C ILE A 58 -9.66 12.74 -15.43
N TYR A 59 -8.97 12.19 -16.43
CA TYR A 59 -8.33 12.99 -17.48
C TYR A 59 -9.33 13.72 -18.38
N HIS A 60 -9.13 15.03 -18.56
CA HIS A 60 -9.71 15.79 -19.66
C HIS A 60 -8.69 16.82 -20.15
N LYS A 61 -8.64 17.06 -21.45
CA LYS A 61 -7.68 18.00 -22.08
C LYS A 61 -7.74 19.44 -21.52
N ASP A 62 -8.90 19.86 -21.00
CA ASP A 62 -9.12 21.22 -20.48
C ASP A 62 -8.76 21.39 -18.99
N HIS A 63 -8.48 20.29 -18.30
CA HIS A 63 -8.08 20.27 -16.89
C HIS A 63 -6.56 20.22 -16.75
N PHE A 64 -6.07 20.42 -15.53
CA PHE A 64 -4.65 20.46 -15.23
C PHE A 64 -4.29 19.46 -14.12
N TYR A 65 -3.14 18.81 -14.22
CA TYR A 65 -2.71 17.77 -13.28
C TYR A 65 -1.31 18.11 -12.78
N TYR A 66 -1.20 18.48 -11.51
CA TYR A 66 0.09 18.76 -10.87
C TYR A 66 0.41 17.66 -9.86
N ILE A 67 1.49 16.93 -10.09
CA ILE A 67 1.82 15.71 -9.38
C ILE A 67 3.00 15.98 -8.45
N HIS A 68 2.80 15.85 -7.15
CA HIS A 68 3.86 15.74 -6.17
C HIS A 68 4.08 14.27 -5.83
N VAL A 69 5.32 13.81 -5.98
CA VAL A 69 5.73 12.48 -5.55
C VAL A 69 6.65 12.59 -4.34
N ASP A 70 6.31 11.88 -3.27
CA ASP A 70 7.11 11.80 -2.05
C ASP A 70 8.58 11.50 -2.37
N LYS A 71 9.50 12.21 -1.71
CA LYS A 71 10.94 12.16 -1.98
C LYS A 71 11.54 10.75 -1.82
N ARG A 72 10.91 9.86 -1.06
CA ARG A 72 11.32 8.45 -0.88
C ARG A 72 10.88 7.52 -2.03
N SER A 73 9.93 7.95 -2.87
CA SER A 73 9.33 7.11 -3.92
C SER A 73 9.95 7.38 -5.30
N ASN A 74 11.22 7.01 -5.51
CA ASN A 74 11.96 7.35 -6.72
C ASN A 74 11.47 6.64 -7.99
N TYR A 75 11.10 5.35 -7.89
CA TYR A 75 10.49 4.62 -9.00
C TYR A 75 9.21 5.30 -9.50
N LEU A 76 8.30 5.63 -8.58
CA LEU A 76 7.06 6.34 -8.89
C LEU A 76 7.32 7.72 -9.53
N GLN A 77 8.33 8.45 -9.05
CA GLN A 77 8.73 9.73 -9.64
C GLN A 77 9.16 9.57 -11.11
N SER A 78 10.01 8.59 -11.40
CA SER A 78 10.46 8.31 -12.78
C SER A 78 9.29 7.99 -13.70
N GLU A 79 8.35 7.17 -13.23
CA GLU A 79 7.16 6.82 -14.00
C GLU A 79 6.25 8.02 -14.26
N MET A 80 6.07 8.90 -13.27
CA MET A 80 5.22 10.10 -13.44
C MET A 80 5.86 11.17 -14.33
N VAL A 81 7.19 11.28 -14.34
CA VAL A 81 7.91 12.14 -15.30
C VAL A 81 7.67 11.67 -16.73
N GLN A 82 7.80 10.37 -17.00
CA GLN A 82 7.52 9.81 -18.33
C GLN A 82 6.07 10.01 -18.76
N VAL A 83 5.11 9.99 -17.83
CA VAL A 83 3.71 10.34 -18.13
C VAL A 83 3.59 11.82 -18.47
N ALA A 84 4.20 12.73 -17.69
CA ALA A 84 4.12 14.17 -17.92
C ALA A 84 4.74 14.61 -19.25
N GLU A 85 5.78 13.92 -19.73
CA GLU A 85 6.38 14.18 -21.06
C GLU A 85 5.40 13.96 -22.22
N ARG A 86 4.34 13.15 -22.04
CA ARG A 86 3.36 12.84 -23.08
C ARG A 86 2.17 13.80 -23.14
N TYR A 87 1.90 14.54 -22.07
CA TYR A 87 0.70 15.37 -21.94
C TYR A 87 1.03 16.77 -21.46
N THR A 88 0.70 17.78 -22.26
CA THR A 88 1.03 19.20 -21.99
C THR A 88 0.35 19.78 -20.75
N ASN A 89 -0.77 19.18 -20.33
CA ASN A 89 -1.54 19.57 -19.14
C ASN A 89 -1.23 18.72 -17.89
N ILE A 90 -0.16 17.91 -17.93
CA ILE A 90 0.35 17.17 -16.77
C ILE A 90 1.76 17.68 -16.45
N ARG A 91 2.01 18.04 -15.19
CA ARG A 91 3.32 18.47 -14.70
C ARG A 91 3.65 17.77 -13.38
N VAL A 92 4.92 17.49 -13.16
CA VAL A 92 5.44 16.96 -11.89
C VAL A 92 6.20 18.07 -11.18
N THR A 93 6.06 18.18 -9.86
CA THR A 93 6.79 19.18 -9.06
C THR A 93 8.30 19.01 -9.25
N SER A 94 9.02 20.11 -9.48
CA SER A 94 10.49 20.11 -9.57
C SER A 94 11.17 19.86 -8.22
N TRP A 95 10.43 20.07 -7.14
CA TRP A 95 10.84 19.84 -5.76
C TRP A 95 10.00 18.71 -5.15
N ARG A 96 10.58 18.01 -4.17
CA ARG A 96 9.94 16.87 -3.48
C ARG A 96 10.18 17.00 -1.98
N MET A 97 9.21 16.56 -1.20
CA MET A 97 9.27 16.58 0.28
C MET A 97 9.01 15.17 0.81
N ASP A 98 9.56 14.89 1.99
CA ASP A 98 9.28 13.66 2.74
C ASP A 98 7.95 13.85 3.49
N THR A 99 6.83 13.63 2.79
CA THR A 99 5.47 13.85 3.32
C THR A 99 5.03 12.67 4.18
N ILE A 100 5.62 12.56 5.37
CA ILE A 100 5.27 11.53 6.35
C ILE A 100 3.82 11.67 6.84
N TRP A 101 3.23 10.58 7.32
CA TRP A 101 1.89 10.62 7.90
C TRP A 101 1.84 11.61 9.07
N GLY A 102 0.87 12.53 9.05
CA GLY A 102 0.73 13.57 10.07
C GLY A 102 1.75 14.72 10.03
N GLY A 103 2.73 14.67 9.12
CA GLY A 103 3.80 15.66 9.00
C GLY A 103 3.33 17.08 8.72
N ALA A 104 4.05 18.06 9.28
CA ALA A 104 3.93 19.48 8.95
C ALA A 104 4.26 19.79 7.48
N SER A 105 5.11 18.96 6.87
CA SER A 105 5.54 19.02 5.49
C SER A 105 4.37 18.90 4.50
N LEU A 106 3.28 18.22 4.84
CA LEU A 106 2.11 18.11 3.97
C LEU A 106 1.46 19.48 3.69
N LEU A 107 1.25 20.31 4.72
CA LEU A 107 0.73 21.66 4.51
C LEU A 107 1.75 22.55 3.78
N THR A 108 3.03 22.41 4.13
CA THR A 108 4.12 23.14 3.45
C THR A 108 4.16 22.83 1.96
N MET A 109 3.97 21.56 1.59
CA MET A 109 3.83 21.08 0.22
C MET A 109 2.62 21.74 -0.45
N TYR A 110 1.43 21.67 0.15
CA TYR A 110 0.24 22.31 -0.45
C TYR A 110 0.41 23.80 -0.69
N LEU A 111 0.92 24.55 0.30
CA LEU A 111 1.12 25.99 0.16
C LEU A 111 2.15 26.35 -0.92
N ARG A 112 3.22 25.55 -1.05
CA ARG A 112 4.21 25.72 -2.11
C ARG A 112 3.63 25.39 -3.49
N SER A 113 2.89 24.29 -3.61
CA SER A 113 2.21 23.93 -4.86
C SER A 113 1.18 24.99 -5.27
N MET A 114 0.37 25.49 -4.33
CA MET A 114 -0.58 26.57 -4.58
C MET A 114 0.11 27.83 -5.13
N LYS A 115 1.28 28.18 -4.60
CA LYS A 115 2.10 29.28 -5.13
C LYS A 115 2.58 29.00 -6.55
N ASP A 116 3.22 27.84 -6.79
CA ASP A 116 3.69 27.45 -8.13
C ASP A 116 2.55 27.56 -9.16
N LEU A 117 1.36 27.05 -8.81
CA LEU A 117 0.19 26.99 -9.68
C LEU A 117 -0.46 28.35 -9.97
N LEU A 118 -0.34 29.31 -9.06
CA LEU A 118 -0.77 30.69 -9.31
C LEU A 118 0.22 31.44 -10.20
N GLU A 119 1.50 31.07 -10.15
CA GLU A 119 2.59 31.65 -10.95
C GLU A 119 2.66 31.06 -12.38
N MET A 120 2.08 29.88 -12.61
CA MET A 120 1.89 29.29 -13.95
C MET A 120 0.79 30.03 -14.73
N THR A 121 1.17 31.07 -15.45
CA THR A 121 0.23 31.93 -16.22
C THR A 121 -0.42 31.21 -17.40
N ASP A 122 0.19 30.15 -17.91
CA ASP A 122 -0.34 29.33 -18.99
C ASP A 122 -1.44 28.35 -18.54
N TRP A 123 -1.59 28.15 -17.22
CA TRP A 123 -2.62 27.29 -16.61
C TRP A 123 -3.71 28.11 -15.93
N SER A 124 -4.83 28.29 -16.63
CA SER A 124 -5.96 29.07 -16.15
C SER A 124 -7.04 28.20 -15.47
N TRP A 125 -6.71 27.55 -14.36
CA TRP A 125 -7.65 26.75 -13.57
C TRP A 125 -8.57 27.59 -12.68
N ASP A 126 -9.71 27.05 -12.26
CA ASP A 126 -10.72 27.71 -11.41
C ASP A 126 -10.86 27.06 -10.02
N PHE A 127 -10.68 25.74 -9.93
CA PHE A 127 -10.71 24.98 -8.67
C PHE A 127 -9.44 24.18 -8.45
N PHE A 128 -9.02 24.10 -7.20
CA PHE A 128 -7.97 23.22 -6.70
C PHE A 128 -8.63 22.01 -6.00
N ILE A 129 -8.34 20.79 -6.46
CA ILE A 129 -8.81 19.54 -5.86
C ILE A 129 -7.60 18.66 -5.57
N ASN A 130 -7.43 18.25 -4.31
CA ASN A 130 -6.36 17.31 -3.94
C ASN A 130 -6.83 15.85 -3.96
N LEU A 131 -6.00 14.95 -4.49
CA LEU A 131 -6.24 13.50 -4.53
C LEU A 131 -4.96 12.73 -4.17
N SER A 132 -5.10 11.58 -3.53
CA SER A 132 -4.02 10.59 -3.41
C SER A 132 -4.10 9.55 -4.53
N ALA A 133 -3.09 8.69 -4.63
CA ALA A 133 -3.13 7.50 -5.51
C ALA A 133 -4.22 6.48 -5.12
N THR A 134 -4.84 6.64 -3.95
CA THR A 134 -5.89 5.76 -3.41
C THR A 134 -7.28 6.39 -3.42
N ASP A 135 -7.42 7.58 -4.02
CA ASP A 135 -8.73 8.18 -4.33
C ASP A 135 -9.22 7.66 -5.68
N TYR A 136 -10.54 7.65 -5.89
CA TYR A 136 -11.15 7.33 -7.18
C TYR A 136 -12.43 8.13 -7.42
N PRO A 137 -12.75 8.56 -8.65
CA PRO A 137 -14.02 9.20 -8.95
C PRO A 137 -15.19 8.22 -8.73
N ILE A 138 -16.32 8.74 -8.27
CA ILE A 138 -17.60 8.01 -8.14
C ILE A 138 -18.74 8.64 -8.95
N ARG A 139 -18.42 9.68 -9.72
CA ARG A 139 -19.27 10.39 -10.66
C ARG A 139 -18.43 10.79 -11.87
N THR A 140 -19.08 11.06 -12.98
CA THR A 140 -18.41 11.42 -14.23
C THR A 140 -17.78 12.82 -14.15
N ASN A 141 -16.80 13.08 -15.03
CA ASN A 141 -16.21 14.41 -15.16
C ASN A 141 -17.24 15.48 -15.53
N GLN A 142 -18.22 15.12 -16.36
CA GLN A 142 -19.28 16.04 -16.79
C GLN A 142 -20.13 16.49 -15.60
N GLU A 143 -20.56 15.56 -14.75
CA GLU A 143 -21.31 15.88 -13.53
C GLU A 143 -20.50 16.77 -12.57
N LEU A 144 -19.20 16.48 -12.41
CA LEU A 144 -18.32 17.30 -11.58
C LEU A 144 -18.21 18.74 -12.10
N VAL A 145 -17.94 18.90 -13.39
CA VAL A 145 -17.81 20.22 -14.03
C VAL A 145 -19.13 20.99 -13.93
N TYR A 146 -20.26 20.31 -14.14
CA TYR A 146 -21.59 20.92 -14.00
C TYR A 146 -21.82 21.43 -12.56
N PHE A 147 -21.60 20.58 -11.56
CA PHE A 147 -21.78 20.94 -10.15
C PHE A 147 -20.87 22.10 -9.72
N LEU A 148 -19.58 22.05 -10.05
CA LEU A 148 -18.64 23.11 -9.69
C LEU A 148 -18.92 24.41 -10.43
N SER A 149 -19.46 24.35 -11.65
CA SER A 149 -19.86 25.55 -12.39
C SER A 149 -21.05 26.26 -11.74
N LYS A 150 -22.02 25.49 -11.20
CA LYS A 150 -23.18 26.01 -10.44
C LYS A 150 -22.76 26.67 -9.13
N TYR A 151 -21.74 26.11 -8.46
CA TYR A 151 -21.25 26.55 -7.15
C TYR A 151 -19.83 27.16 -7.21
N ARG A 152 -19.55 27.94 -8.27
CA ARG A 152 -18.19 28.41 -8.60
C ARG A 152 -17.50 29.25 -7.52
N ASP A 153 -18.29 29.92 -6.68
CA ASP A 153 -17.82 30.82 -5.62
C ASP A 153 -17.80 30.16 -4.24
N LYS A 154 -17.96 28.83 -4.16
CA LYS A 154 -18.03 28.08 -2.89
C LYS A 154 -16.79 27.22 -2.67
N ASN A 155 -16.36 27.14 -1.41
CA ASN A 155 -15.24 26.32 -0.95
C ASN A 155 -15.76 25.11 -0.17
N PHE A 156 -15.31 23.92 -0.54
CA PHE A 156 -15.82 22.63 -0.06
C PHE A 156 -14.85 22.00 0.93
N LEU A 157 -15.15 22.16 2.22
CA LEU A 157 -14.38 21.62 3.34
C LEU A 157 -15.34 20.85 4.25
N LYS A 158 -14.91 19.72 4.81
CA LYS A 158 -15.74 18.94 5.74
C LYS A 158 -15.22 19.10 7.16
N SER A 159 -16.02 19.71 8.03
CA SER A 159 -15.73 19.82 9.46
C SER A 159 -16.05 18.51 10.18
N HIS A 160 -15.45 18.32 11.35
CA HIS A 160 -15.59 17.12 12.18
C HIS A 160 -17.02 16.92 12.72
N GLY A 161 -17.83 17.98 12.78
CA GLY A 161 -19.25 17.95 13.15
C GLY A 161 -19.55 17.50 14.59
N ARG A 162 -18.60 17.67 15.51
CA ARG A 162 -18.70 17.20 16.92
C ARG A 162 -18.35 18.34 17.89
N ASP A 163 -18.21 18.02 19.17
CA ASP A 163 -17.66 18.93 20.18
C ASP A 163 -16.23 19.39 19.80
N ASN A 164 -16.03 20.70 19.74
CA ASN A 164 -14.78 21.31 19.26
C ASN A 164 -13.63 21.15 20.27
N VAL A 165 -13.92 21.23 21.57
CA VAL A 165 -12.91 21.02 22.62
C VAL A 165 -12.33 19.61 22.53
N ARG A 166 -13.17 18.61 22.32
CA ARG A 166 -12.75 17.23 22.12
C ARG A 166 -11.99 17.05 20.81
N PHE A 167 -12.33 17.77 19.75
CA PHE A 167 -11.59 17.76 18.49
C PHE A 167 -10.16 18.30 18.68
N ILE A 168 -10.00 19.48 19.29
CA ILE A 168 -8.70 20.09 19.60
C ILE A 168 -7.79 19.11 20.35
N LYS A 169 -8.31 18.50 21.43
CA LYS A 169 -7.54 17.54 22.24
C LYS A 169 -7.18 16.27 21.48
N LYS A 170 -8.07 15.76 20.61
CA LYS A 170 -7.82 14.52 19.84
C LYS A 170 -6.83 14.71 18.70
N GLN A 171 -6.87 15.87 18.06
CA GLN A 171 -5.92 16.24 17.01
C GLN A 171 -4.56 16.68 17.59
N GLY A 172 -4.48 16.92 18.90
CA GLY A 172 -3.27 17.44 19.53
C GLY A 172 -2.96 18.88 19.13
N LEU A 173 -3.99 19.68 18.81
CA LEU A 173 -3.80 21.08 18.40
C LEU A 173 -3.31 21.97 19.56
N ASP A 174 -3.55 21.53 20.80
CA ASP A 174 -3.03 22.09 22.05
C ASP A 174 -1.61 21.57 22.40
N ARG A 175 -0.97 20.83 21.49
CA ARG A 175 0.40 20.34 21.60
C ARG A 175 1.29 20.99 20.56
N LEU A 176 2.56 21.18 20.91
CA LEU A 176 3.60 21.63 20.01
C LEU A 176 4.30 20.42 19.39
N PHE A 177 4.37 20.38 18.06
CA PHE A 177 5.10 19.35 17.32
C PHE A 177 6.22 19.95 16.48
N HIS A 178 7.25 19.17 16.20
CA HIS A 178 8.31 19.54 15.26
C HIS A 178 8.64 18.36 14.36
N GLU A 179 8.62 18.60 13.04
CA GLU A 179 9.04 17.61 12.05
C GLU A 179 10.56 17.67 11.86
N CYS A 180 11.25 16.58 12.15
CA CYS A 180 12.69 16.43 11.92
C CYS A 180 13.02 14.94 11.73
N ASP A 181 14.00 14.62 10.88
CA ASP A 181 14.46 13.25 10.59
C ASP A 181 13.34 12.27 10.21
N SER A 182 12.38 12.72 9.39
CA SER A 182 11.19 11.95 8.98
C SER A 182 10.32 11.47 10.16
N HIS A 183 10.32 12.21 11.28
CA HIS A 183 9.50 11.94 12.46
C HIS A 183 8.82 13.21 12.97
N MET A 184 7.61 13.08 13.54
CA MET A 184 6.90 14.17 14.24
C MET A 184 7.08 14.07 15.75
N TRP A 185 8.00 14.88 16.27
CA TRP A 185 8.35 14.95 17.68
C TRP A 185 7.35 15.82 18.46
N ARG A 186 6.80 15.32 19.56
CA ARG A 186 5.95 16.10 20.46
C ARG A 186 6.79 16.80 21.52
N LEU A 187 6.84 18.14 21.48
CA LEU A 187 7.73 18.95 22.30
C LEU A 187 7.10 19.46 23.61
N GLY A 188 5.77 19.51 23.70
CA GLY A 188 5.09 19.99 24.90
C GLY A 188 3.68 20.52 24.63
N GLU A 189 3.15 21.25 25.60
CA GLU A 189 1.84 21.91 25.49
C GLU A 189 1.96 23.30 24.85
N ARG A 190 0.89 23.78 24.23
CA ARG A 190 0.76 25.17 23.77
C ARG A 190 -0.67 25.67 23.96
N GLN A 191 -0.83 26.98 24.04
CA GLN A 191 -2.15 27.63 24.10
C GLN A 191 -2.75 27.78 22.70
N ILE A 192 -4.08 27.65 22.60
CA ILE A 192 -4.83 27.97 21.39
C ILE A 192 -5.00 29.50 21.32
N PRO A 193 -4.73 30.14 20.15
CA PRO A 193 -4.87 31.59 20.04
C PRO A 193 -6.30 32.05 20.28
N GLU A 194 -6.48 33.09 21.09
CA GLU A 194 -7.77 33.75 21.30
C GLU A 194 -8.21 34.57 20.07
N GLY A 195 -9.51 34.88 19.99
CA GLY A 195 -10.06 35.82 19.01
C GLY A 195 -10.46 35.20 17.67
N ILE A 196 -10.20 33.91 17.46
CA ILE A 196 -10.58 33.15 16.26
C ILE A 196 -11.42 31.93 16.62
N VAL A 197 -12.14 31.39 15.63
CA VAL A 197 -12.77 30.07 15.71
C VAL A 197 -11.85 29.05 15.09
N LEU A 198 -11.38 28.09 15.89
CA LEU A 198 -10.65 26.94 15.38
C LEU A 198 -11.67 25.87 14.97
N ASP A 199 -11.61 25.40 13.73
CA ASP A 199 -12.33 24.23 13.23
C ASP A 199 -11.40 23.38 12.36
N GLY A 200 -11.82 22.15 12.05
CA GLY A 200 -11.13 21.21 11.19
C GLY A 200 -11.93 19.95 10.92
N GLY A 201 -11.36 19.04 10.15
CA GLY A 201 -11.96 17.77 9.81
C GLY A 201 -11.15 17.07 8.74
N SER A 202 -11.70 16.90 7.54
CA SER A 202 -10.98 16.23 6.46
C SER A 202 -9.95 17.17 5.81
N ASP A 203 -8.76 16.65 5.53
CA ASP A 203 -7.72 17.26 4.70
C ASP A 203 -7.92 17.08 3.19
N TRP A 204 -9.08 16.56 2.77
CA TRP A 204 -9.50 16.41 1.38
C TRP A 204 -10.56 17.46 1.09
N PHE A 205 -10.35 18.27 0.06
CA PHE A 205 -11.16 19.46 -0.19
C PHE A 205 -11.21 19.85 -1.67
N ALA A 206 -12.09 20.78 -1.99
CA ALA A 206 -12.09 21.51 -3.24
C ALA A 206 -12.16 23.02 -2.94
N LEU A 207 -11.17 23.78 -3.40
CA LEU A 207 -11.02 25.21 -3.08
C LEU A 207 -11.04 26.04 -4.36
N THR A 208 -11.66 27.21 -4.29
CA THR A 208 -11.68 28.18 -5.38
C THR A 208 -10.30 28.81 -5.59
N ARG A 209 -9.97 29.21 -6.82
CA ARG A 209 -8.74 29.96 -7.12
C ARG A 209 -8.64 31.24 -6.28
N THR A 210 -9.76 31.93 -6.05
CA THR A 210 -9.83 33.14 -5.22
C THR A 210 -9.35 32.88 -3.79
N PHE A 211 -9.86 31.84 -3.14
CA PHE A 211 -9.44 31.49 -1.80
C PHE A 211 -7.98 31.01 -1.76
N VAL A 212 -7.54 30.22 -2.75
CA VAL A 212 -6.13 29.81 -2.86
C VAL A 212 -5.21 31.02 -3.03
N ASN A 213 -5.60 32.02 -3.83
CA ASN A 213 -4.87 33.27 -3.98
C ASN A 213 -4.80 34.06 -2.66
N TYR A 214 -5.91 34.16 -1.92
CA TYR A 214 -5.94 34.76 -0.59
C TYR A 214 -4.98 34.06 0.37
N VAL A 215 -5.08 32.73 0.48
CA VAL A 215 -4.24 31.90 1.35
C VAL A 215 -2.77 32.02 0.99
N THR A 216 -2.40 32.28 -0.27
CA THR A 216 -1.00 32.37 -0.75
C THR A 216 -0.42 33.78 -0.60
N TYR A 217 -1.15 34.83 -0.97
CA TYR A 217 -0.55 36.17 -1.13
C TYR A 217 -1.05 37.22 -0.14
N THR A 218 -2.05 36.94 0.68
CA THR A 218 -2.49 37.92 1.68
C THR A 218 -1.37 38.29 2.65
N LYS A 219 -1.38 39.56 3.08
CA LYS A 219 -0.50 40.11 4.12
C LYS A 219 -1.22 40.26 5.46
N ASP A 220 -2.45 39.75 5.56
CA ASP A 220 -3.23 39.81 6.79
C ASP A 220 -2.55 39.04 7.93
N VAL A 221 -2.62 39.61 9.14
CA VAL A 221 -2.04 39.02 10.37
C VAL A 221 -2.59 37.63 10.65
N LEU A 222 -3.87 37.38 10.35
CA LEU A 222 -4.50 36.07 10.53
C LEU A 222 -3.71 34.97 9.80
N VAL A 223 -3.49 35.11 8.50
CA VAL A 223 -2.89 34.04 7.69
C VAL A 223 -1.39 33.92 7.96
N SER A 224 -0.67 35.03 8.16
CA SER A 224 0.77 34.99 8.49
C SER A 224 1.04 34.23 9.79
N GLU A 225 0.26 34.53 10.84
CA GLU A 225 0.42 33.87 12.15
C GLU A 225 -0.12 32.45 12.16
N LEU A 226 -1.19 32.15 11.41
CA LEU A 226 -1.66 30.77 11.25
C LEU A 226 -0.63 29.92 10.52
N ARG A 227 0.06 30.42 9.49
CA ARG A 227 1.18 29.68 8.88
C ARG A 227 2.27 29.36 9.90
N HIS A 228 2.60 30.30 10.79
CA HIS A 228 3.57 30.06 11.86
C HIS A 228 3.07 29.03 12.89
N PHE A 229 1.81 29.12 13.31
CA PHE A 229 1.17 28.17 14.22
C PHE A 229 1.15 26.74 13.63
N TYR A 230 0.75 26.62 12.37
CA TYR A 230 0.59 25.34 11.67
C TYR A 230 1.92 24.70 11.21
N LYS A 231 3.02 25.47 11.15
CA LYS A 231 4.37 24.92 10.95
C LYS A 231 4.78 23.91 12.04
N TYR A 232 4.23 24.04 13.24
CA TYR A 232 4.55 23.19 14.40
C TYR A 232 3.32 22.41 14.90
N THR A 233 2.49 21.95 13.96
CA THR A 233 1.21 21.28 14.24
C THR A 233 1.19 19.90 13.58
N LEU A 234 0.70 18.89 14.31
CA LEU A 234 0.37 17.58 13.77
C LEU A 234 -0.87 17.65 12.88
N LEU A 235 -0.88 16.92 11.76
CA LEU A 235 -2.01 16.87 10.81
C LEU A 235 -2.50 18.27 10.40
N PRO A 236 -1.60 19.20 10.00
CA PRO A 236 -1.96 20.61 9.88
C PRO A 236 -3.00 20.89 8.77
N ALA A 237 -3.00 20.08 7.71
CA ALA A 237 -3.95 20.22 6.60
C ALA A 237 -5.39 19.88 7.00
N GLU A 238 -5.60 19.14 8.09
CA GLU A 238 -6.94 18.80 8.60
C GLU A 238 -7.64 19.99 9.28
N SER A 239 -6.96 21.10 9.58
CA SER A 239 -7.61 22.25 10.22
C SER A 239 -7.12 23.63 9.75
N PHE A 240 -5.98 23.73 9.05
CA PHE A 240 -5.46 25.01 8.55
C PHE A 240 -6.47 25.72 7.63
N PHE A 241 -6.95 25.05 6.59
CA PHE A 241 -7.83 25.68 5.59
C PHE A 241 -9.20 26.04 6.18
N HIS A 242 -9.75 25.19 7.05
CA HIS A 242 -10.99 25.46 7.79
C HIS A 242 -10.85 26.70 8.67
N THR A 243 -9.79 26.73 9.49
CA THR A 243 -9.52 27.85 10.41
C THR A 243 -9.27 29.15 9.65
N VAL A 244 -8.53 29.11 8.53
CA VAL A 244 -8.33 30.32 7.71
C VAL A 244 -9.66 30.80 7.12
N LEU A 245 -10.43 29.91 6.48
CA LEU A 245 -11.65 30.30 5.79
C LEU A 245 -12.72 30.86 6.74
N GLU A 246 -12.98 30.18 7.86
CA GLU A 246 -14.00 30.59 8.85
C GLU A 246 -13.70 31.93 9.53
N ASN A 247 -12.44 32.37 9.54
CA ASN A 247 -12.04 33.64 10.13
C ASN A 247 -11.68 34.71 9.10
N SER A 248 -11.70 34.37 7.81
CA SER A 248 -11.49 35.30 6.69
C SER A 248 -12.75 36.13 6.39
N LYS A 249 -12.62 37.07 5.45
CA LYS A 249 -13.77 37.84 4.94
C LYS A 249 -14.73 36.98 4.10
N ASP A 250 -14.24 35.89 3.53
CA ASP A 250 -14.98 34.99 2.64
C ASP A 250 -15.62 33.80 3.39
N CYS A 251 -15.89 33.96 4.69
CA CYS A 251 -16.40 32.88 5.54
C CYS A 251 -17.79 32.37 5.13
N ASP A 252 -18.55 33.15 4.36
CA ASP A 252 -19.86 32.81 3.78
C ASP A 252 -19.76 31.90 2.52
N THR A 253 -18.54 31.67 2.02
CA THR A 253 -18.28 30.77 0.89
C THR A 253 -18.10 29.31 1.33
N LEU A 254 -17.95 29.04 2.63
CA LEU A 254 -17.77 27.70 3.16
C LEU A 254 -19.03 26.85 2.96
N VAL A 255 -18.82 25.63 2.47
CA VAL A 255 -19.81 24.56 2.41
C VAL A 255 -19.27 23.37 3.21
N ASP A 256 -20.03 22.92 4.23
CA ASP A 256 -19.67 21.79 5.10
C ASP A 256 -19.88 20.41 4.43
N ASN A 257 -19.31 20.27 3.25
CA ASN A 257 -19.20 19.05 2.47
C ASN A 257 -17.95 19.16 1.61
N ASN A 258 -17.05 18.19 1.70
CA ASN A 258 -15.83 18.15 0.90
C ASN A 258 -15.97 17.35 -0.40
N LEU A 259 -17.18 16.91 -0.74
CA LEU A 259 -17.49 16.14 -1.94
C LEU A 259 -16.87 14.73 -1.95
N ARG A 260 -16.53 14.18 -0.77
CA ARG A 260 -15.89 12.87 -0.62
C ARG A 260 -16.74 11.86 0.13
N VAL A 261 -16.53 10.59 -0.19
CA VAL A 261 -16.84 9.47 0.72
C VAL A 261 -15.55 8.87 1.24
N THR A 262 -15.38 8.88 2.56
CA THR A 262 -14.20 8.30 3.23
C THR A 262 -14.62 7.09 4.04
N ASN A 263 -14.09 5.90 3.73
CA ASN A 263 -14.50 4.63 4.33
C ASN A 263 -13.95 4.44 5.76
N TRP A 264 -14.49 5.18 6.73
CA TRP A 264 -14.08 5.08 8.13
C TRP A 264 -14.70 3.87 8.83
N ASN A 265 -13.90 2.84 9.10
CA ASN A 265 -14.23 1.81 10.09
C ASN A 265 -13.24 1.87 11.26
N ARG A 266 -13.63 2.58 12.33
CA ARG A 266 -12.74 2.83 13.49
C ARG A 266 -12.35 1.55 14.24
N LYS A 267 -13.14 0.47 14.16
CA LYS A 267 -12.79 -0.82 14.78
C LYS A 267 -11.55 -1.44 14.13
N LEU A 268 -11.30 -1.15 12.86
CA LEU A 268 -10.15 -1.66 12.11
C LEU A 268 -9.07 -0.60 11.92
N GLY A 269 -9.45 0.62 11.54
CA GLY A 269 -8.51 1.67 11.14
C GLY A 269 -7.82 2.46 12.26
N CYS A 270 -8.27 2.36 13.52
CA CYS A 270 -7.70 3.09 14.66
C CYS A 270 -6.85 2.15 15.55
N ARG A 271 -5.67 1.74 15.07
CA ARG A 271 -4.77 0.81 15.79
C ARG A 271 -3.47 1.44 16.25
N CYS A 272 -3.36 2.76 16.14
CA CYS A 272 -2.15 3.50 16.48
C CYS A 272 -0.92 2.96 15.73
N GLN A 273 -1.12 2.56 14.47
CA GLN A 273 -0.10 1.94 13.63
C GLN A 273 1.08 2.88 13.28
N TYR A 274 0.91 4.19 13.47
CA TYR A 274 1.90 5.21 13.11
C TYR A 274 2.82 5.66 14.25
N LYS A 275 2.84 4.98 15.42
CA LYS A 275 3.68 5.38 16.57
C LYS A 275 5.18 5.50 16.26
N HIS A 276 5.66 4.77 15.26
CA HIS A 276 7.06 4.79 14.84
C HIS A 276 7.41 5.98 13.92
N ILE A 277 6.42 6.77 13.50
CA ILE A 277 6.55 7.95 12.63
C ILE A 277 6.15 9.23 13.38
N VAL A 278 5.21 9.12 14.33
CA VAL A 278 4.65 10.26 15.05
C VAL A 278 4.47 9.96 16.53
N ASP A 279 4.69 10.94 17.38
CA ASP A 279 4.43 10.86 18.84
C ASP A 279 2.92 11.01 19.18
N TRP A 280 2.07 10.34 18.40
CA TRP A 280 0.61 10.40 18.55
C TRP A 280 -0.09 9.14 18.00
N CYS A 281 -1.34 8.95 18.38
CA CYS A 281 -2.16 7.88 17.81
C CYS A 281 -3.09 8.38 16.71
N GLY A 282 -2.91 7.83 15.51
CA GLY A 282 -3.74 8.10 14.35
C GLY A 282 -4.78 7.01 14.06
N CYS A 283 -5.68 7.36 13.15
CA CYS A 283 -6.55 6.41 12.46
C CYS A 283 -6.34 6.55 10.95
N SER A 284 -6.74 5.55 10.17
CA SER A 284 -6.84 5.69 8.71
C SER A 284 -8.07 4.97 8.15
N PRO A 285 -8.64 5.46 7.04
CA PRO A 285 -9.77 4.80 6.38
C PRO A 285 -9.39 3.42 5.85
N ASN A 286 -10.38 2.55 5.79
CA ASN A 286 -10.28 1.22 5.18
C ASN A 286 -10.36 1.31 3.65
N ASP A 287 -9.93 0.25 2.99
CA ASP A 287 -10.10 0.10 1.56
C ASP A 287 -11.54 -0.38 1.25
N PHE A 288 -12.12 0.12 0.16
CA PHE A 288 -13.43 -0.31 -0.31
C PHE A 288 -13.40 -1.75 -0.84
N LYS A 289 -14.50 -2.46 -0.66
CA LYS A 289 -14.74 -3.82 -1.16
C LYS A 289 -15.99 -3.83 -2.06
N PRO A 290 -16.26 -4.90 -2.83
CA PRO A 290 -17.39 -4.93 -3.78
C PRO A 290 -18.74 -4.60 -3.14
N GLN A 291 -18.99 -5.12 -1.92
CA GLN A 291 -20.21 -4.86 -1.16
C GLN A 291 -20.41 -3.39 -0.76
N ASP A 292 -19.33 -2.61 -0.68
CA ASP A 292 -19.41 -1.19 -0.32
C ASP A 292 -19.73 -0.31 -1.53
N ILE A 293 -19.47 -0.77 -2.75
CA ILE A 293 -19.69 0.04 -3.98
C ILE A 293 -21.17 0.32 -4.19
N VAL A 294 -22.05 -0.64 -3.88
CA VAL A 294 -23.50 -0.45 -3.91
C VAL A 294 -23.93 0.71 -2.98
N ARG A 295 -23.26 0.85 -1.83
CA ARG A 295 -23.55 1.93 -0.87
C ARG A 295 -23.06 3.29 -1.36
N LEU A 296 -22.00 3.34 -2.17
CA LEU A 296 -21.51 4.57 -2.79
C LEU A 296 -22.52 5.14 -3.79
N GLN A 297 -23.23 4.27 -4.52
CA GLN A 297 -24.26 4.67 -5.49
C GLN A 297 -25.51 5.27 -4.81
N GLN A 298 -25.76 4.95 -3.54
CA GLN A 298 -26.94 5.38 -2.78
C GLN A 298 -26.73 6.68 -1.99
N VAL A 299 -25.57 7.33 -2.10
CA VAL A 299 -25.26 8.55 -1.35
C VAL A 299 -26.09 9.72 -1.89
N THR A 300 -26.95 10.28 -1.05
CA THR A 300 -27.87 11.38 -1.41
C THR A 300 -27.22 12.76 -1.42
N ARG A 301 -26.17 12.95 -0.62
CA ARG A 301 -25.41 14.21 -0.63
C ARG A 301 -24.47 14.25 -1.85
N PRO A 302 -24.23 15.43 -2.47
CA PRO A 302 -23.32 15.52 -3.60
C PRO A 302 -21.90 15.09 -3.21
N THR A 303 -21.41 14.04 -3.88
CA THR A 303 -20.06 13.45 -3.70
C THR A 303 -19.53 12.98 -5.05
N PHE A 304 -18.25 13.25 -5.30
CA PHE A 304 -17.62 13.00 -6.61
C PHE A 304 -16.39 12.10 -6.54
N PHE A 305 -15.79 11.94 -5.35
CA PHE A 305 -14.67 11.03 -5.14
C PHE A 305 -14.86 10.19 -3.87
N ALA A 306 -14.22 9.03 -3.83
CA ALA A 306 -14.17 8.18 -2.65
C ALA A 306 -12.75 7.68 -2.36
N ARG A 307 -12.49 7.33 -1.09
CA ARG A 307 -11.23 6.71 -0.65
C ARG A 307 -11.42 5.78 0.56
N LYS A 308 -10.64 4.70 0.70
CA LYS A 308 -9.44 4.35 -0.10
C LYS A 308 -9.69 3.16 -1.03
N PHE A 309 -8.92 3.10 -2.11
CA PHE A 309 -8.82 1.95 -3.01
C PHE A 309 -7.36 1.53 -3.13
N GLU A 310 -7.09 0.22 -3.04
CA GLU A 310 -5.77 -0.38 -3.24
C GLU A 310 -5.94 -1.67 -4.07
N SER A 311 -5.42 -1.71 -5.29
CA SER A 311 -5.56 -2.84 -6.21
C SER A 311 -4.91 -4.12 -5.68
N SER A 312 -3.88 -4.02 -4.82
CA SER A 312 -3.28 -5.17 -4.14
C SER A 312 -4.12 -5.70 -2.97
N VAL A 313 -5.19 -5.00 -2.59
CA VAL A 313 -6.11 -5.36 -1.51
C VAL A 313 -7.47 -5.82 -2.07
N ASN A 314 -8.02 -5.11 -3.04
CA ASN A 314 -9.20 -5.52 -3.83
C ASN A 314 -9.31 -4.63 -5.09
N GLN A 315 -9.04 -5.20 -6.26
CA GLN A 315 -9.20 -4.54 -7.55
C GLN A 315 -10.64 -4.64 -8.06
N GLU A 316 -11.40 -5.68 -7.68
CA GLU A 316 -12.79 -5.86 -8.13
C GLU A 316 -13.67 -4.63 -7.83
N ALA A 317 -13.48 -3.99 -6.67
CA ALA A 317 -14.15 -2.74 -6.32
C ALA A 317 -13.92 -1.61 -7.35
N LEU A 318 -12.71 -1.50 -7.91
CA LEU A 318 -12.39 -0.53 -8.96
C LEU A 318 -12.99 -0.94 -10.30
N ASP A 319 -13.05 -2.23 -10.60
CA ASP A 319 -13.63 -2.75 -11.84
C ASP A 319 -15.14 -2.47 -11.90
N ILE A 320 -15.87 -2.75 -10.82
CA ILE A 320 -17.31 -2.43 -10.69
C ILE A 320 -17.55 -0.92 -10.85
N LEU A 321 -16.69 -0.11 -10.24
CA LEU A 321 -16.83 1.35 -10.29
C LEU A 321 -16.52 1.92 -11.68
N ASP A 322 -15.48 1.43 -12.36
CA ASP A 322 -15.17 1.82 -13.73
C ASP A 322 -16.27 1.42 -14.71
N ALA A 323 -16.81 0.21 -14.58
CA ALA A 323 -17.91 -0.27 -15.40
C ALA A 323 -19.16 0.62 -15.22
N HIS A 324 -19.45 1.01 -13.99
CA HIS A 324 -20.55 1.91 -13.67
C HIS A 324 -20.36 3.32 -14.29
N LEU A 325 -19.14 3.86 -14.27
CA LEU A 325 -18.86 5.23 -14.73
C LEU A 325 -18.66 5.36 -16.24
N PHE A 326 -18.06 4.34 -16.87
CA PHE A 326 -17.56 4.43 -18.25
C PHE A 326 -18.03 3.28 -19.14
N GLY A 327 -18.98 2.47 -18.67
CA GLY A 327 -19.50 1.29 -19.35
C GLY A 327 -18.59 0.06 -19.21
N GLU A 328 -19.19 -1.10 -19.44
CA GLU A 328 -18.50 -2.39 -19.43
C GLU A 328 -17.36 -2.43 -20.46
N PRO A 329 -16.20 -3.01 -20.12
CA PRO A 329 -15.12 -3.21 -21.07
C PRO A 329 -15.54 -4.21 -22.16
N GLU A 330 -15.00 -4.04 -23.37
CA GLU A 330 -15.25 -4.99 -24.46
C GLU A 330 -14.76 -6.41 -24.09
N PRO A 331 -15.47 -7.47 -24.52
CA PRO A 331 -15.03 -8.84 -24.28
C PRO A 331 -13.65 -9.11 -24.89
N GLY A 332 -12.79 -9.80 -24.14
CA GLY A 332 -11.47 -10.22 -24.62
C GLY A 332 -10.34 -9.19 -24.41
N ILE A 333 -10.60 -8.04 -23.76
CA ILE A 333 -9.53 -7.13 -23.35
C ILE A 333 -8.59 -7.87 -22.36
N PRO A 334 -7.28 -7.98 -22.68
CA PRO A 334 -6.33 -8.67 -21.82
C PRO A 334 -6.08 -7.90 -20.52
N GLY A 335 -5.66 -8.63 -19.49
CA GLY A 335 -5.18 -8.03 -18.25
C GLY A 335 -6.25 -7.38 -17.37
N LEU A 336 -7.55 -7.36 -17.71
CA LEU A 336 -8.59 -6.73 -16.89
C LEU A 336 -8.57 -7.20 -15.43
N LYS A 337 -8.56 -8.52 -15.22
CA LYS A 337 -8.50 -9.15 -13.89
C LYS A 337 -7.11 -9.17 -13.26
N ALA A 338 -6.08 -8.84 -14.02
CA ALA A 338 -4.70 -8.89 -13.56
C ALA A 338 -4.28 -7.56 -12.93
N TYR A 339 -3.37 -7.59 -11.96
CA TYR A 339 -2.73 -6.40 -11.43
C TYR A 339 -1.24 -6.67 -11.20
N TRP A 340 -0.41 -5.71 -11.57
CA TRP A 340 1.03 -5.78 -11.41
C TRP A 340 1.52 -4.55 -10.65
N GLU A 341 2.30 -4.80 -9.61
CA GLU A 341 2.89 -3.75 -8.78
C GLU A 341 4.39 -4.00 -8.63
N ASN A 342 5.20 -3.05 -9.09
CA ASN A 342 6.65 -3.19 -8.98
C ASN A 342 7.08 -3.04 -7.51
N SER A 343 7.63 -4.10 -6.91
CA SER A 343 8.18 -4.08 -5.56
C SER A 343 9.66 -3.67 -5.53
N TYR A 344 10.38 -3.83 -6.64
CA TYR A 344 11.79 -3.47 -6.76
C TYR A 344 12.17 -3.04 -8.19
N HIS A 345 13.01 -2.00 -8.30
CA HIS A 345 13.61 -1.59 -9.57
C HIS A 345 15.10 -1.24 -9.38
N ASN A 346 15.95 -1.65 -10.32
CA ASN A 346 17.42 -1.49 -10.23
C ASN A 346 17.91 -0.05 -10.08
N MET A 347 17.11 0.95 -10.49
CA MET A 347 17.41 2.37 -10.30
C MET A 347 17.57 2.76 -8.83
N GLU A 348 17.01 1.97 -7.91
CA GLU A 348 17.10 2.16 -6.46
C GLU A 348 18.36 1.48 -5.88
N GLY A 349 19.16 0.81 -6.73
CA GLY A 349 20.32 0.03 -6.35
C GLY A 349 19.97 -1.13 -5.42
N LEU A 350 20.96 -1.69 -4.72
CA LEU A 350 20.72 -2.74 -3.73
C LEU A 350 20.09 -2.22 -2.43
N LYS A 351 20.05 -0.90 -2.24
CA LYS A 351 19.40 -0.26 -1.08
C LYS A 351 17.88 -0.45 -1.08
N GLY A 352 17.28 -0.67 -2.24
CA GLY A 352 15.85 -1.00 -2.37
C GLY A 352 15.48 -2.43 -1.96
N LEU A 353 16.45 -3.27 -1.59
CA LEU A 353 16.22 -4.66 -1.18
C LEU A 353 16.60 -4.89 0.29
N THR A 354 15.98 -5.88 0.90
CA THR A 354 16.43 -6.51 2.16
C THR A 354 17.38 -7.68 1.83
N ASP A 355 18.15 -8.19 2.80
CA ASP A 355 19.06 -9.33 2.53
C ASP A 355 18.26 -10.60 2.22
N VAL A 356 17.05 -10.70 2.81
CA VAL A 356 16.06 -11.74 2.54
C VAL A 356 15.59 -11.68 1.08
N THR A 357 15.10 -10.53 0.62
CA THR A 357 14.60 -10.38 -0.76
C THR A 357 15.73 -10.52 -1.79
N LEU A 358 16.92 -10.00 -1.52
CA LEU A 358 18.09 -10.20 -2.38
C LEU A 358 18.46 -11.70 -2.53
N THR A 359 18.48 -12.44 -1.42
CA THR A 359 18.70 -13.89 -1.42
C THR A 359 17.60 -14.60 -2.22
N ALA A 360 16.33 -14.27 -1.97
CA ALA A 360 15.19 -14.88 -2.62
C ALA A 360 15.19 -14.66 -4.14
N TYR A 361 15.34 -13.40 -4.59
CA TYR A 361 15.24 -13.05 -6.01
C TYR A 361 16.41 -13.59 -6.83
N THR A 362 17.62 -13.63 -6.25
CA THR A 362 18.76 -14.30 -6.91
C THR A 362 18.57 -15.81 -6.99
N SER A 363 17.98 -16.43 -5.97
CA SER A 363 17.63 -17.86 -5.98
C SER A 363 16.54 -18.18 -7.00
N PHE A 364 15.50 -17.34 -7.11
CA PHE A 364 14.45 -17.44 -8.13
C PHE A 364 15.01 -17.43 -9.55
N THR A 365 15.97 -16.54 -9.83
CA THR A 365 16.71 -16.53 -11.10
C THR A 365 17.42 -17.87 -11.31
N ARG A 366 18.21 -18.36 -10.33
CA ARG A 366 18.96 -19.63 -10.47
C ARG A 366 18.03 -20.82 -10.70
N LEU A 367 16.93 -20.92 -9.95
CA LEU A 367 15.93 -21.98 -10.10
C LEU A 367 15.29 -21.96 -11.50
N SER A 368 14.97 -20.78 -12.01
CA SER A 368 14.38 -20.61 -13.34
C SER A 368 15.35 -20.98 -14.45
N LEU A 369 16.61 -20.56 -14.34
CA LEU A 369 17.66 -20.91 -15.31
C LEU A 369 17.96 -22.41 -15.32
N ARG A 370 17.98 -23.08 -14.16
CA ARG A 370 18.13 -24.55 -14.09
C ARG A 370 16.98 -25.28 -14.79
N LYS A 371 15.74 -24.79 -14.68
CA LYS A 371 14.58 -25.37 -15.36
C LYS A 371 14.67 -25.29 -16.89
N LEU A 372 15.40 -24.31 -17.45
CA LEU A 372 15.66 -24.25 -18.90
C LEU A 372 16.67 -25.28 -19.37
N GLN A 373 17.49 -25.81 -18.45
CA GLN A 373 18.54 -26.78 -18.75
C GLN A 373 18.06 -28.24 -18.59
N THR A 374 16.96 -28.49 -17.89
CA THR A 374 16.42 -29.85 -17.68
C THR A 374 15.84 -30.44 -18.99
N PRO A 375 16.28 -31.63 -19.43
CA PRO A 375 15.89 -32.24 -20.70
C PRO A 375 14.43 -32.75 -20.81
N GLU A 376 13.60 -32.61 -19.78
CA GLU A 376 12.22 -33.16 -19.73
C GLU A 376 11.19 -32.48 -20.68
N GLN A 377 11.65 -31.63 -21.60
CA GLN A 377 10.85 -31.17 -22.74
C GLN A 377 11.45 -31.71 -24.03
N GLU A 378 11.25 -33.01 -24.29
CA GLU A 378 11.80 -33.82 -25.40
C GLU A 378 11.56 -33.28 -26.83
N ASN A 379 10.85 -32.16 -27.02
CA ASN A 379 10.61 -31.56 -28.33
C ASN A 379 11.42 -30.28 -28.64
N ARG A 380 12.32 -29.81 -27.76
CA ARG A 380 13.08 -28.57 -27.99
C ARG A 380 14.53 -28.88 -28.41
N LYS A 381 14.79 -28.78 -29.71
CA LYS A 381 16.08 -29.04 -30.41
C LYS A 381 17.29 -28.15 -30.03
N SER A 382 17.29 -27.48 -28.89
CA SER A 382 18.49 -26.81 -28.35
C SER A 382 18.31 -26.53 -26.86
N ALA A 383 19.20 -27.04 -26.01
CA ALA A 383 19.21 -26.69 -24.58
C ALA A 383 19.49 -25.19 -24.44
N CYS A 384 18.52 -24.45 -23.90
CA CYS A 384 18.65 -23.01 -23.71
C CYS A 384 19.53 -22.72 -22.50
N SER A 385 20.83 -22.52 -22.73
CA SER A 385 21.79 -22.24 -21.67
C SER A 385 21.96 -20.73 -21.51
N PHE A 386 21.54 -20.22 -20.35
CA PHE A 386 21.74 -18.84 -19.94
C PHE A 386 22.42 -18.79 -18.58
N SER A 387 23.22 -17.74 -18.33
CA SER A 387 23.73 -17.41 -17.01
C SER A 387 23.29 -16.01 -16.59
N ALA A 388 23.04 -15.80 -15.30
CA ALA A 388 22.63 -14.51 -14.79
C ALA A 388 23.75 -13.47 -14.96
N ASP A 389 23.40 -12.28 -15.43
CA ASP A 389 24.26 -11.11 -15.50
C ASP A 389 23.93 -10.16 -14.34
N GLY A 390 24.69 -10.28 -13.24
CA GLY A 390 24.48 -9.48 -12.03
C GLY A 390 23.19 -9.82 -11.29
N PHE A 391 22.58 -8.79 -10.68
CA PHE A 391 21.36 -8.91 -9.88
C PHE A 391 20.08 -8.69 -10.71
N PRO A 392 18.91 -9.10 -10.19
CA PRO A 392 17.62 -8.82 -10.82
C PRO A 392 17.45 -7.33 -11.16
N SER A 393 16.86 -7.06 -12.32
CA SER A 393 16.63 -5.70 -12.81
C SER A 393 15.34 -5.10 -12.27
N SER A 394 14.29 -5.90 -12.14
CA SER A 394 13.03 -5.51 -11.51
C SER A 394 12.32 -6.72 -10.92
N VAL A 395 11.45 -6.47 -9.95
CA VAL A 395 10.52 -7.47 -9.42
C VAL A 395 9.13 -6.88 -9.30
N GLU A 396 8.14 -7.61 -9.82
CA GLU A 396 6.73 -7.25 -9.79
C GLU A 396 5.94 -8.28 -8.96
N LEU A 397 5.03 -7.78 -8.12
CA LEU A 397 3.96 -8.57 -7.55
C LEU A 397 2.90 -8.78 -8.63
N TYR A 398 2.51 -10.03 -8.87
CA TYR A 398 1.46 -10.37 -9.82
C TYR A 398 0.23 -10.87 -9.08
N PHE A 399 -0.91 -10.23 -9.35
CA PHE A 399 -2.22 -10.62 -8.87
C PHE A 399 -3.13 -10.93 -10.05
N TYR A 400 -4.03 -11.88 -9.86
CA TYR A 400 -5.09 -12.21 -10.81
C TYR A 400 -6.34 -12.53 -10.01
N ASP A 401 -7.44 -11.83 -10.30
CA ASP A 401 -8.74 -12.01 -9.64
C ASP A 401 -8.61 -11.86 -8.11
N ASP A 402 -7.96 -10.77 -7.67
CA ASP A 402 -7.66 -10.44 -6.27
C ASP A 402 -6.86 -11.49 -5.48
N ARG A 403 -6.21 -12.42 -6.18
CA ARG A 403 -5.32 -13.43 -5.58
C ARG A 403 -3.89 -13.18 -6.02
N PHE A 404 -2.98 -13.16 -5.05
CA PHE A 404 -1.55 -13.11 -5.31
C PHE A 404 -1.09 -14.40 -6.01
N GLN A 405 -0.52 -14.24 -7.20
CA GLN A 405 -0.05 -15.32 -8.07
C GLN A 405 1.46 -15.56 -7.98
N GLY A 406 2.21 -14.62 -7.43
CA GLY A 406 3.66 -14.76 -7.26
C GLY A 406 4.46 -13.51 -7.61
N TYR A 407 5.77 -13.70 -7.70
CA TYR A 407 6.72 -12.67 -8.12
C TYR A 407 7.11 -12.86 -9.57
N LEU A 408 7.16 -11.78 -10.34
CA LEU A 408 7.80 -11.74 -11.65
C LEU A 408 9.18 -11.14 -11.46
N VAL A 409 10.22 -11.86 -11.86
CA VAL A 409 11.61 -11.43 -11.67
C VAL A 409 12.23 -11.19 -13.05
N THR A 410 12.52 -9.94 -13.36
CA THR A 410 13.22 -9.56 -14.60
C THR A 410 14.72 -9.61 -14.39
N GLN A 411 15.45 -10.31 -15.25
CA GLN A 411 16.89 -10.53 -15.13
C GLN A 411 17.58 -10.39 -16.50
N LYS A 412 18.70 -9.66 -16.51
CA LYS A 412 19.64 -9.69 -17.65
C LYS A 412 20.46 -10.98 -17.60
N VAL A 413 20.65 -11.62 -18.74
CA VAL A 413 21.35 -12.90 -18.85
C VAL A 413 22.33 -12.92 -20.01
N HIS A 414 23.37 -13.74 -19.90
CA HIS A 414 24.31 -14.04 -20.97
C HIS A 414 23.89 -15.30 -21.74
N PRO A 415 24.00 -15.33 -23.09
CA PRO A 415 24.43 -14.23 -23.97
C PRO A 415 23.32 -13.17 -24.17
N SER A 416 23.65 -11.91 -23.86
CA SER A 416 22.86 -10.66 -24.01
C SER A 416 21.36 -10.82 -24.29
N ALA A 417 20.59 -11.27 -23.30
CA ALA A 417 19.14 -11.29 -23.32
C ALA A 417 18.55 -10.74 -22.02
N THR A 418 17.26 -10.42 -22.01
CA THR A 418 16.51 -10.12 -20.79
C THR A 418 15.36 -11.10 -20.71
N LEU A 419 15.29 -11.82 -19.59
CA LEU A 419 14.25 -12.79 -19.29
C LEU A 419 13.40 -12.26 -18.13
N GLU A 420 12.14 -12.67 -18.11
CA GLU A 420 11.27 -12.51 -16.95
C GLU A 420 10.79 -13.90 -16.51
N PHE A 421 10.86 -14.13 -15.20
CA PHE A 421 10.52 -15.40 -14.58
C PHE A 421 9.32 -15.25 -13.64
N TRP A 422 8.28 -16.05 -13.83
CA TRP A 422 7.16 -16.10 -12.91
C TRP A 422 7.39 -17.16 -11.83
N MET A 423 7.52 -16.71 -10.59
CA MET A 423 7.72 -17.54 -9.40
C MET A 423 6.43 -17.63 -8.59
N MET A 424 5.79 -18.80 -8.63
CA MET A 424 4.54 -19.09 -7.94
C MET A 424 4.77 -19.69 -6.56
N PRO A 425 4.07 -19.23 -5.52
CA PRO A 425 4.08 -19.86 -4.21
C PRO A 425 3.36 -21.21 -4.26
N ARG A 426 3.84 -22.19 -3.48
CA ARG A 426 3.19 -23.48 -3.26
C ARG A 426 2.44 -23.45 -1.94
N GLY A 427 1.19 -23.91 -1.95
CA GLY A 427 0.40 -24.06 -0.74
C GLY A 427 1.00 -25.11 0.20
N SER A 428 1.03 -24.80 1.49
CA SER A 428 1.53 -25.69 2.56
C SER A 428 0.52 -25.92 3.68
N LEU A 429 -0.68 -25.32 3.57
CA LEU A 429 -1.75 -25.45 4.54
C LEU A 429 -2.42 -26.82 4.40
N ARG A 430 -2.52 -27.53 5.52
CA ARG A 430 -3.31 -28.74 5.68
C ARG A 430 -4.34 -28.50 6.77
N ILE A 431 -5.62 -28.51 6.42
CA ILE A 431 -6.73 -28.56 7.39
C ILE A 431 -7.20 -30.01 7.47
N VAL A 432 -7.41 -30.50 8.69
CA VAL A 432 -7.97 -31.83 8.95
C VAL A 432 -9.48 -31.66 9.11
N ASP A 433 -10.26 -32.33 8.27
CA ASP A 433 -11.73 -32.28 8.36
C ASP A 433 -12.17 -32.86 9.70
N GLN A 434 -12.79 -32.02 10.54
CA GLN A 434 -13.40 -32.43 11.80
C GLN A 434 -14.89 -32.04 11.84
N VAL A 435 -15.66 -32.81 12.60
CA VAL A 435 -17.09 -32.57 12.84
C VAL A 435 -17.26 -31.78 14.15
N GLY A 436 -18.12 -30.76 14.17
CA GLY A 436 -18.47 -30.00 15.38
C GLY A 436 -17.75 -28.64 15.52
N ALA A 437 -17.56 -28.17 16.75
CA ALA A 437 -17.03 -26.81 17.04
C ALA A 437 -15.65 -26.51 16.44
N ALA A 438 -14.85 -27.54 16.20
CA ALA A 438 -13.53 -27.48 15.58
C ALA A 438 -13.55 -27.17 14.07
N SER A 439 -14.71 -27.26 13.40
CA SER A 439 -14.86 -27.03 11.96
C SER A 439 -14.84 -25.54 11.55
N ARG A 440 -14.58 -24.63 12.50
CA ARG A 440 -14.62 -23.17 12.25
C ARG A 440 -13.38 -22.65 11.52
N ILE A 441 -12.25 -23.36 11.57
CA ILE A 441 -11.00 -22.90 10.96
C ILE A 441 -11.13 -22.89 9.42
N GLN A 442 -10.93 -21.71 8.81
CA GLN A 442 -10.98 -21.54 7.35
C GLN A 442 -9.59 -21.47 6.74
N SER A 443 -8.65 -20.83 7.44
CA SER A 443 -7.25 -20.75 7.00
C SER A 443 -6.32 -20.51 8.18
N LEU A 444 -5.06 -20.95 8.02
CA LEU A 444 -3.95 -20.67 8.91
C LEU A 444 -2.77 -20.21 8.04
N GLU A 445 -2.28 -19.01 8.29
CA GLU A 445 -1.17 -18.42 7.53
C GLU A 445 -0.09 -17.91 8.49
N VAL A 446 1.17 -17.96 8.04
CA VAL A 446 2.31 -17.37 8.72
C VAL A 446 2.97 -16.37 7.78
N GLY A 447 3.28 -15.18 8.29
CA GLY A 447 3.90 -14.13 7.52
C GLY A 447 4.49 -13.03 8.41
N THR A 448 4.94 -11.96 7.78
CA THR A 448 5.39 -10.74 8.46
C THR A 448 4.60 -9.54 7.96
N GLU A 449 4.63 -8.43 8.69
CA GLU A 449 3.93 -7.20 8.31
C GLU A 449 2.41 -7.39 8.19
N TRP A 450 1.79 -7.96 9.23
CA TRP A 450 0.34 -8.08 9.32
C TRP A 450 -0.33 -6.71 9.42
N ASP A 451 -1.14 -6.37 8.42
CA ASP A 451 -1.97 -5.17 8.39
C ASP A 451 -3.28 -5.44 9.16
N LEU A 452 -3.38 -4.91 10.38
CA LEU A 452 -4.58 -5.05 11.22
C LEU A 452 -5.83 -4.39 10.62
N LYS A 453 -5.66 -3.38 9.76
CA LYS A 453 -6.75 -2.62 9.17
C LYS A 453 -7.38 -3.41 8.03
N GLU A 454 -6.56 -3.94 7.13
CA GLU A 454 -7.01 -4.70 5.95
C GLU A 454 -7.04 -6.22 6.15
N ARG A 455 -6.48 -6.71 7.27
CA ARG A 455 -6.42 -8.13 7.63
C ARG A 455 -5.72 -8.97 6.55
N ILE A 456 -4.56 -8.48 6.10
CA ILE A 456 -3.67 -9.16 5.14
C ILE A 456 -2.21 -9.00 5.56
N PHE A 457 -1.32 -9.87 5.10
CA PHE A 457 0.12 -9.65 5.19
C PHE A 457 0.61 -8.75 4.06
N ARG A 458 1.36 -7.68 4.36
CA ARG A 458 1.97 -6.81 3.35
C ARG A 458 3.24 -7.42 2.74
N ASN A 459 3.92 -8.33 3.46
CA ASN A 459 4.88 -9.25 2.86
C ASN A 459 4.13 -10.43 2.19
N PHE A 460 3.65 -10.20 0.95
CA PHE A 460 2.83 -11.16 0.20
C PHE A 460 3.50 -12.53 0.07
N ARG A 461 2.89 -13.57 0.67
CA ARG A 461 3.43 -14.95 0.75
C ARG A 461 4.83 -15.07 1.36
N GLY A 462 5.23 -14.09 2.18
CA GLY A 462 6.11 -14.26 3.33
C GLY A 462 7.51 -14.77 3.01
N LEU A 463 8.33 -13.99 2.31
CA LEU A 463 9.78 -14.23 2.30
C LEU A 463 10.32 -13.88 3.70
N ILE A 464 10.74 -14.89 4.46
CA ILE A 464 11.15 -14.77 5.87
C ILE A 464 12.60 -15.21 6.02
N GLY A 465 13.42 -14.35 6.63
CA GLY A 465 14.80 -14.64 7.01
C GLY A 465 14.97 -14.92 8.51
N PRO A 466 16.21 -15.24 8.94
CA PRO A 466 16.51 -15.63 10.32
C PRO A 466 16.25 -14.54 11.37
N MET A 467 16.22 -13.28 10.97
CA MET A 467 16.06 -12.15 11.90
C MET A 467 14.63 -11.61 11.97
N ASP A 468 13.73 -12.13 11.13
CA ASP A 468 12.35 -11.70 11.06
C ASP A 468 11.52 -12.21 12.25
N GLU A 469 10.40 -11.54 12.50
CA GLU A 469 9.45 -11.89 13.57
C GLU A 469 8.13 -12.37 12.95
N PRO A 470 7.97 -13.68 12.70
CA PRO A 470 6.78 -14.21 12.05
C PRO A 470 5.55 -14.12 12.97
N VAL A 471 4.39 -13.93 12.35
CA VAL A 471 3.08 -13.89 13.00
C VAL A 471 2.23 -15.01 12.43
N ALA A 472 1.54 -15.77 13.28
CA ALA A 472 0.52 -16.70 12.84
C ALA A 472 -0.85 -16.03 12.91
N VAL A 473 -1.61 -16.16 11.83
CA VAL A 473 -2.97 -15.63 11.70
C VAL A 473 -3.90 -16.79 11.36
N GLN A 474 -5.00 -16.89 12.09
CA GLN A 474 -6.07 -17.85 11.84
C GLN A 474 -7.31 -17.10 11.38
N LYS A 475 -7.97 -17.61 10.35
CA LYS A 475 -9.28 -17.13 9.89
C LYS A 475 -10.36 -18.12 10.31
N TRP A 476 -11.45 -17.61 10.84
CA TRP A 476 -12.53 -18.39 11.42
C TRP A 476 -13.87 -18.05 10.78
N SER A 477 -14.74 -19.05 10.65
CA SER A 477 -16.17 -18.82 10.46
C SER A 477 -16.82 -18.46 11.80
N HIS A 478 -18.01 -17.84 11.75
CA HIS A 478 -18.80 -17.63 12.97
C HIS A 478 -19.29 -18.98 13.50
N GLY A 479 -19.46 -19.10 14.82
CA GLY A 479 -19.85 -20.36 15.45
C GLY A 479 -19.77 -20.31 16.97
N VAL A 480 -19.69 -21.47 17.62
CA VAL A 480 -19.55 -21.55 19.09
C VAL A 480 -18.12 -21.20 19.54
N ASN A 481 -17.99 -20.71 20.77
CA ASN A 481 -16.68 -20.44 21.37
C ASN A 481 -15.84 -21.71 21.40
N VAL A 482 -14.57 -21.58 21.02
CA VAL A 482 -13.61 -22.69 21.05
C VAL A 482 -12.27 -22.17 21.55
N THR A 483 -11.56 -22.99 22.32
CA THR A 483 -10.18 -22.72 22.72
C THR A 483 -9.28 -23.68 21.97
N VAL A 484 -8.27 -23.16 21.28
CA VAL A 484 -7.34 -23.97 20.50
C VAL A 484 -5.90 -23.68 20.93
N THR A 485 -5.05 -24.70 20.87
CA THR A 485 -3.64 -24.60 21.20
C THR A 485 -2.84 -24.40 19.92
N VAL A 486 -1.99 -23.37 19.88
CA VAL A 486 -1.06 -23.10 18.79
C VAL A 486 0.33 -23.55 19.21
N VAL A 487 0.99 -24.35 18.38
CA VAL A 487 2.34 -24.87 18.62
C VAL A 487 3.25 -24.52 17.46
N TRP A 488 4.39 -23.88 17.76
CA TRP A 488 5.45 -23.54 16.81
C TRP A 488 6.59 -24.53 16.94
N ILE A 489 6.97 -25.16 15.83
CA ILE A 489 7.98 -26.22 15.80
C ILE A 489 9.04 -25.82 14.76
N ASP A 490 10.29 -25.82 15.17
CA ASP A 490 11.43 -25.47 14.32
C ASP A 490 11.85 -26.65 13.40
N PRO A 491 12.80 -26.43 12.47
CA PRO A 491 13.23 -27.45 11.50
C PRO A 491 13.94 -28.67 12.12
N THR A 492 14.35 -28.61 13.38
CA THR A 492 14.93 -29.73 14.13
C THR A 492 13.99 -30.23 15.22
N TYR A 493 12.68 -29.98 15.07
CA TYR A 493 11.62 -30.39 15.99
C TYR A 493 11.72 -29.81 17.41
N ILE A 494 12.39 -28.67 17.58
CA ILE A 494 12.31 -27.89 18.81
C ILE A 494 10.95 -27.19 18.84
N ILE A 495 10.14 -27.51 19.85
CA ILE A 495 8.94 -26.73 20.17
C ILE A 495 9.36 -25.35 20.70
N ALA A 496 9.25 -24.35 19.82
CA ALA A 496 9.71 -22.99 20.04
C ALA A 496 8.72 -22.17 20.88
N ALA A 497 7.42 -22.39 20.72
CA ALA A 497 6.36 -21.77 21.50
C ALA A 497 5.11 -22.64 21.53
N SER A 498 4.36 -22.60 22.63
CA SER A 498 3.02 -23.18 22.74
C SER A 498 2.13 -22.26 23.56
N TYR A 499 0.92 -21.98 23.08
CA TYR A 499 -0.05 -21.12 23.77
C TYR A 499 -1.48 -21.41 23.33
N ASP A 500 -2.43 -21.16 24.22
CA ASP A 500 -3.85 -21.28 23.92
C ASP A 500 -4.43 -19.94 23.48
N ILE A 501 -5.36 -19.99 22.53
CA ILE A 501 -6.17 -18.84 22.11
C ILE A 501 -7.65 -19.16 22.27
N ALA A 502 -8.39 -18.24 22.88
CA ALA A 502 -9.84 -18.28 22.91
C ALA A 502 -10.39 -17.62 21.64
N VAL A 503 -11.31 -18.31 20.96
CA VAL A 503 -11.93 -17.85 19.71
C VAL A 503 -13.41 -17.61 19.96
N ASP A 504 -13.78 -16.34 20.04
CA ASP A 504 -15.16 -15.90 20.27
C ASP A 504 -16.09 -16.25 19.10
N THR A 505 -17.40 -16.19 19.34
CA THR A 505 -18.44 -16.58 18.36
C THR A 505 -18.40 -15.75 17.07
N GLU A 506 -18.11 -14.46 17.18
CA GLU A 506 -18.05 -13.49 16.07
C GLU A 506 -16.62 -13.21 15.60
N ALA A 507 -15.62 -13.93 16.12
CA ALA A 507 -14.23 -13.72 15.72
C ALA A 507 -14.02 -14.16 14.26
N ASP A 508 -13.68 -13.21 13.39
CA ASP A 508 -13.28 -13.52 12.01
C ASP A 508 -11.81 -13.93 11.91
N PHE A 509 -10.95 -13.31 12.74
CA PHE A 509 -9.50 -13.49 12.72
C PHE A 509 -8.93 -13.47 14.13
N THR A 510 -7.98 -14.36 14.39
CA THR A 510 -7.08 -14.30 15.56
C THR A 510 -5.64 -14.22 15.06
N GLN A 511 -4.78 -13.56 15.83
CA GLN A 511 -3.37 -13.44 15.48
C GLN A 511 -2.51 -13.33 16.74
N TYR A 512 -1.32 -13.90 16.69
CA TYR A 512 -0.32 -13.75 17.74
C TYR A 512 1.09 -13.81 17.17
N LYS A 513 1.95 -12.93 17.69
CA LYS A 513 3.37 -12.87 17.38
C LYS A 513 4.16 -13.38 18.58
N PRO A 514 4.64 -14.63 18.58
CA PRO A 514 5.41 -15.15 19.70
C PRO A 514 6.77 -14.43 19.82
N PRO A 515 7.25 -14.16 21.05
CA PRO A 515 8.52 -13.49 21.29
C PRO A 515 9.70 -14.48 21.14
N LEU A 516 9.91 -14.99 19.94
CA LEU A 516 10.95 -15.98 19.65
C LEU A 516 12.34 -15.34 19.67
N SER A 517 13.29 -15.94 20.39
CA SER A 517 14.71 -15.59 20.32
C SER A 517 15.25 -15.76 18.91
N ARG A 518 16.14 -14.85 18.51
CA ARG A 518 16.77 -14.82 17.19
C ARG A 518 18.25 -15.18 17.26
N PRO A 519 18.87 -15.62 16.15
CA PRO A 519 18.24 -15.88 14.85
C PRO A 519 17.35 -17.12 14.87
N LEU A 520 16.27 -17.11 14.09
CA LEU A 520 15.48 -18.30 13.81
C LEU A 520 16.31 -19.28 12.98
N ARG A 521 16.31 -20.56 13.35
CA ARG A 521 17.03 -21.58 12.59
C ARG A 521 16.46 -21.69 11.17
N PRO A 522 17.27 -21.57 10.10
CA PRO A 522 16.79 -21.73 8.75
C PRO A 522 16.28 -23.14 8.47
N GLY A 523 15.25 -23.24 7.64
CA GLY A 523 14.60 -24.50 7.26
C GLY A 523 13.08 -24.40 7.33
N VAL A 524 12.45 -25.57 7.28
CA VAL A 524 10.99 -25.69 7.28
C VAL A 524 10.46 -25.68 8.71
N TRP A 525 9.73 -24.62 9.04
CA TRP A 525 9.02 -24.50 10.30
C TRP A 525 7.58 -24.99 10.15
N HIS A 526 7.01 -25.47 11.25
CA HIS A 526 5.64 -25.92 11.33
C HIS A 526 4.88 -25.11 12.38
N VAL A 527 3.68 -24.66 12.05
CA VAL A 527 2.72 -24.14 13.02
C VAL A 527 1.52 -25.06 13.00
N ARG A 528 1.27 -25.72 14.14
CA ARG A 528 0.15 -26.63 14.35
C ARG A 528 -0.91 -25.95 15.22
N LEU A 529 -2.17 -26.14 14.83
CA LEU A 529 -3.34 -25.73 15.55
C LEU A 529 -4.04 -26.99 16.07
N LEU A 530 -4.25 -27.08 17.37
CA LEU A 530 -4.74 -28.27 18.04
C LEU A 530 -6.01 -27.93 18.85
N HIS A 531 -6.90 -28.90 18.99
CA HIS A 531 -8.04 -28.83 19.89
C HIS A 531 -8.08 -30.12 20.69
N PHE A 532 -7.96 -30.02 22.02
CA PHE A 532 -7.76 -31.17 22.91
C PHE A 532 -6.64 -32.12 22.43
N TRP A 533 -5.52 -31.55 21.98
CA TRP A 533 -4.36 -32.26 21.42
C TRP A 533 -4.58 -32.98 20.08
N GLU A 534 -5.77 -32.89 19.49
CA GLU A 534 -6.03 -33.34 18.12
C GLU A 534 -5.68 -32.25 17.11
N LEU A 535 -5.02 -32.62 16.00
CA LEU A 535 -4.62 -31.69 14.96
C LEU A 535 -5.82 -31.19 14.16
N LEU A 536 -6.02 -29.87 14.17
CA LEU A 536 -7.01 -29.18 13.35
C LEU A 536 -6.42 -28.67 12.04
N ALA A 537 -5.27 -28.00 12.13
CA ALA A 537 -4.61 -27.43 10.98
C ALA A 537 -3.09 -27.40 11.18
N GLU A 538 -2.35 -27.55 10.11
CA GLU A 538 -0.90 -27.34 10.07
C GLU A 538 -0.56 -26.45 8.88
N VAL A 539 0.29 -25.46 9.09
CA VAL A 539 0.92 -24.71 8.00
C VAL A 539 2.43 -24.84 8.14
N LYS A 540 3.11 -25.00 7.00
CA LYS A 540 4.57 -24.96 6.94
C LYS A 540 5.01 -23.62 6.35
N PHE A 541 6.08 -23.06 6.89
CA PHE A 541 6.71 -21.87 6.31
C PHE A 541 8.23 -22.01 6.30
N LEU A 542 8.88 -21.28 5.40
CA LEU A 542 10.32 -21.34 5.24
C LEU A 542 10.98 -20.14 5.92
N VAL A 543 11.88 -20.41 6.86
CA VAL A 543 12.93 -19.44 7.25
C VAL A 543 14.11 -19.70 6.33
N MET A 544 14.38 -18.81 5.39
CA MET A 544 15.39 -19.06 4.37
C MET A 544 16.81 -18.82 4.89
N PRO A 545 17.79 -19.65 4.51
CA PRO A 545 19.19 -19.34 4.75
C PRO A 545 19.61 -18.18 3.86
N LEU A 546 20.19 -17.14 4.46
CA LEU A 546 20.65 -15.95 3.73
C LEU A 546 22.01 -16.18 3.08
N THR A 547 22.12 -15.86 1.79
CA THR A 547 23.41 -15.86 1.06
C THR A 547 24.11 -14.50 1.15
N PHE A 548 23.40 -13.48 1.63
CA PHE A 548 23.90 -12.11 1.77
C PHE A 548 23.71 -11.60 3.20
N ARG A 549 24.63 -10.75 3.65
CA ARG A 549 24.51 -9.93 4.85
C ARG A 549 25.00 -8.53 4.54
N ASN A 550 24.22 -7.51 4.88
CA ASN A 550 24.50 -6.12 4.52
C ASN A 550 24.74 -5.93 3.00
N LYS A 551 24.00 -6.67 2.15
CA LYS A 551 24.16 -6.71 0.68
C LYS A 551 25.46 -7.29 0.15
N GLU A 552 26.32 -7.84 1.00
CA GLU A 552 27.53 -8.53 0.60
C GLU A 552 27.39 -10.04 0.76
N PRO A 553 28.12 -10.85 -0.03
CA PRO A 553 28.15 -12.30 0.16
C PRO A 553 28.53 -12.65 1.60
N LEU A 554 27.84 -13.64 2.17
CA LEU A 554 28.06 -14.07 3.55
C LEU A 554 29.55 -14.43 3.78
N GLN A 555 30.11 -14.06 4.93
CA GLN A 555 31.49 -14.37 5.31
C GLN A 555 31.54 -15.41 6.42
N LYS A 556 32.70 -16.07 6.63
CA LYS A 556 32.86 -17.14 7.65
C LYS A 556 32.51 -16.69 9.07
N GLY A 557 32.66 -15.41 9.39
CA GLY A 557 32.29 -14.84 10.69
C GLY A 557 30.78 -14.78 10.95
N ASP A 558 29.95 -15.02 9.93
CA ASP A 558 28.49 -14.90 10.01
C ASP A 558 27.78 -16.23 10.30
N LYS A 559 28.53 -17.32 10.60
CA LYS A 559 27.97 -18.66 10.89
C LYS A 559 26.79 -18.63 11.88
N SER A 560 26.85 -17.74 12.87
CA SER A 560 25.81 -17.60 13.90
C SER A 560 24.43 -17.28 13.32
N LEU A 561 24.34 -16.68 12.14
CA LEU A 561 23.08 -16.32 11.48
C LEU A 561 22.22 -17.54 11.13
N HIS A 562 22.83 -18.71 10.89
CA HIS A 562 22.14 -19.93 10.49
C HIS A 562 22.12 -21.02 11.57
N ALA A 563 22.75 -20.79 12.73
CA ALA A 563 22.85 -21.78 13.81
C ALA A 563 21.56 -21.90 14.67
N GLY A 564 20.64 -20.93 14.56
CA GLY A 564 19.51 -20.79 15.48
C GLY A 564 19.88 -20.02 16.75
N PRO A 565 18.96 -19.89 17.73
CA PRO A 565 19.25 -19.18 18.96
C PRO A 565 20.24 -19.96 19.83
N PRO A 566 21.00 -19.29 20.71
CA PRO A 566 21.92 -19.96 21.63
C PRO A 566 21.21 -21.08 22.41
N ARG A 567 21.82 -22.28 22.43
CA ARG A 567 21.28 -23.49 23.08
C ARG A 567 19.92 -23.97 22.53
N GLY A 568 19.48 -23.50 21.36
CA GLY A 568 18.17 -23.83 20.80
C GLY A 568 16.99 -23.29 21.61
N GLN A 569 17.23 -22.27 22.44
CA GLN A 569 16.23 -21.73 23.37
C GLN A 569 15.50 -20.52 22.75
N TYR A 570 14.32 -20.77 22.19
CA TYR A 570 13.47 -19.71 21.59
C TYR A 570 12.69 -18.91 22.62
N MET A 571 12.40 -19.47 23.79
CA MET A 571 11.69 -18.82 24.89
C MET A 571 12.31 -19.23 26.23
N GLU A 572 12.08 -18.43 27.28
CA GLU A 572 12.50 -18.79 28.64
C GLU A 572 11.84 -20.11 29.09
N GLN A 573 10.56 -20.29 28.75
CA GLN A 573 9.80 -21.50 29.02
C GLN A 573 10.21 -22.64 28.07
N ASN A 574 10.39 -23.83 28.65
CA ASN A 574 10.72 -25.05 27.91
C ASN A 574 9.45 -25.87 27.62
N PHE A 575 9.20 -26.17 26.34
CA PHE A 575 8.03 -26.93 25.88
C PHE A 575 8.35 -28.35 25.42
N GLN A 576 9.60 -28.83 25.55
CA GLN A 576 10.02 -30.12 24.99
C GLN A 576 9.32 -31.34 25.59
N ALA A 577 8.71 -31.21 26.77
CA ALA A 577 7.87 -32.26 27.37
C ALA A 577 6.66 -32.64 26.49
N LEU A 578 6.23 -31.73 25.60
CA LEU A 578 5.13 -31.98 24.65
C LEU A 578 5.55 -32.83 23.44
N SER A 579 6.84 -33.13 23.27
CA SER A 579 7.35 -33.85 22.08
C SER A 579 6.72 -35.22 21.89
N GLY A 580 6.54 -35.98 22.98
CA GLY A 580 5.85 -37.29 22.94
C GLY A 580 4.36 -37.18 22.68
N ILE A 581 3.70 -36.11 23.14
CA ILE A 581 2.26 -35.86 22.89
C ILE A 581 2.03 -35.51 21.41
N LEU A 582 2.98 -34.80 20.80
CA LEU A 582 2.90 -34.31 19.43
C LEU A 582 3.49 -35.28 18.38
N ASP A 583 3.91 -36.48 18.82
CA ASP A 583 4.53 -37.52 18.01
C ASP A 583 5.68 -36.97 17.14
N LEU A 584 6.60 -36.23 17.77
CA LEU A 584 7.74 -35.62 17.07
C LEU A 584 8.90 -36.60 16.87
N PRO A 585 9.56 -36.60 15.70
CA PRO A 585 10.68 -37.50 15.43
C PRO A 585 11.90 -37.24 16.34
N PRO A 586 12.81 -38.23 16.47
CA PRO A 586 14.09 -38.06 17.15
C PRO A 586 14.94 -36.93 16.55
N ARG A 587 15.65 -36.19 17.40
CA ARG A 587 16.32 -34.93 17.04
C ARG A 587 17.81 -35.07 16.69
N ALA A 588 18.51 -36.05 17.25
CA ALA A 588 19.98 -36.08 17.27
C ALA A 588 20.63 -35.99 15.87
N GLU A 589 20.12 -36.74 14.89
CA GLU A 589 20.65 -36.75 13.53
C GLU A 589 20.37 -35.43 12.79
N ILE A 590 19.16 -34.88 12.97
CA ILE A 590 18.72 -33.66 12.30
C ILE A 590 19.42 -32.42 12.87
N GLU A 591 19.72 -32.41 14.17
CA GLU A 591 20.51 -31.35 14.79
C GLU A 591 21.95 -31.33 14.28
N GLN A 592 22.59 -32.49 14.18
CA GLN A 592 23.93 -32.58 13.60
C GLN A 592 23.97 -32.11 12.14
N GLU A 593 22.96 -32.45 11.35
CA GLU A 593 22.84 -31.97 9.97
C GLU A 593 22.59 -30.45 9.91
N ALA A 594 21.78 -29.90 10.82
CA ALA A 594 21.55 -28.46 10.92
C ALA A 594 22.84 -27.70 11.29
N ASP A 595 23.63 -28.23 12.22
CA ASP A 595 24.92 -27.66 12.61
C ASP A 595 25.91 -27.64 11.43
N LYS A 596 25.98 -28.72 10.66
CA LYS A 596 26.77 -28.76 9.41
C LYS A 596 26.28 -27.73 8.39
N ARG A 597 24.96 -27.61 8.19
CA ARG A 597 24.37 -26.64 7.25
C ARG A 597 24.68 -25.20 7.64
N SER A 598 24.76 -24.91 8.94
CA SER A 598 25.10 -23.57 9.43
C SER A 598 26.49 -23.09 9.01
N GLU A 599 27.39 -24.01 8.64
CA GLU A 599 28.76 -23.72 8.19
C GLU A 599 28.88 -23.52 6.67
N LEU A 600 27.82 -23.76 5.91
CA LEU A 600 27.87 -23.68 4.45
C LEU A 600 28.10 -22.25 3.98
N MET A 601 28.95 -22.11 2.96
CA MET A 601 29.32 -20.82 2.36
C MET A 601 29.33 -20.92 0.83
N GLY A 602 29.28 -19.78 0.16
CA GLY A 602 29.42 -19.70 -1.31
C GLY A 602 28.40 -20.58 -2.04
N LYS A 603 28.86 -21.39 -3.00
CA LYS A 603 28.01 -22.20 -3.87
C LYS A 603 27.20 -23.27 -3.11
N ASP A 604 27.74 -23.83 -2.03
CA ASP A 604 27.02 -24.84 -1.25
C ASP A 604 25.87 -24.21 -0.46
N LEU A 605 26.07 -23.00 0.06
CA LEU A 605 25.02 -22.20 0.69
C LEU A 605 23.95 -21.78 -0.33
N GLU A 606 24.35 -21.34 -1.52
CA GLU A 606 23.41 -21.04 -2.62
C GLU A 606 22.57 -22.26 -2.98
N LYS A 607 23.19 -23.44 -3.07
CA LYS A 607 22.48 -24.70 -3.35
C LYS A 607 21.49 -25.04 -2.24
N TRP A 608 21.86 -24.84 -0.98
CA TRP A 608 20.94 -25.04 0.15
C TRP A 608 19.76 -24.05 0.11
N ALA A 609 20.02 -22.77 -0.17
CA ALA A 609 18.97 -21.75 -0.32
C ALA A 609 18.01 -22.09 -1.48
N ASP A 610 18.55 -22.45 -2.65
CA ASP A 610 17.76 -22.84 -3.82
C ASP A 610 16.89 -24.06 -3.55
N ASN A 611 17.47 -25.11 -2.96
CA ASN A 611 16.73 -26.32 -2.61
C ASN A 611 15.61 -26.03 -1.61
N SER A 612 15.90 -25.22 -0.58
CA SER A 612 14.91 -24.83 0.43
C SER A 612 13.75 -24.04 -0.20
N LEU A 613 14.06 -23.07 -1.06
CA LEU A 613 13.06 -22.27 -1.76
C LEU A 613 12.23 -23.10 -2.74
N SER A 614 12.82 -24.06 -3.45
CA SER A 614 12.11 -24.92 -4.39
C SER A 614 11.00 -25.79 -3.74
N GLY A 615 11.07 -26.00 -2.42
CA GLY A 615 10.00 -26.65 -1.66
C GLY A 615 8.73 -25.80 -1.55
N PHE A 616 8.87 -24.47 -1.56
CA PHE A 616 7.78 -23.50 -1.34
C PHE A 616 7.44 -22.67 -2.57
N TRP A 617 8.28 -22.72 -3.60
CA TRP A 617 8.13 -21.93 -4.82
C TRP A 617 8.37 -22.78 -6.05
N SER A 618 7.70 -22.43 -7.14
CA SER A 618 7.87 -23.08 -8.43
C SER A 618 7.87 -22.08 -9.57
N VAL A 619 8.58 -22.45 -10.64
CA VAL A 619 8.65 -21.63 -11.85
C VAL A 619 7.38 -21.87 -12.67
N GLY A 620 6.47 -20.90 -12.69
CA GLY A 620 5.21 -20.93 -13.44
C GLY A 620 5.36 -20.59 -14.92
N GLY A 621 6.31 -19.72 -15.26
CA GLY A 621 6.55 -19.29 -16.63
C GLY A 621 7.91 -18.63 -16.79
N ILE A 622 8.42 -18.68 -18.03
CA ILE A 622 9.65 -17.98 -18.44
C ILE A 622 9.36 -17.37 -19.80
N CYS A 623 9.67 -16.09 -19.96
CA CYS A 623 9.56 -15.40 -21.23
C CYS A 623 10.81 -14.56 -21.49
N THR A 624 11.00 -14.15 -22.74
CA THR A 624 12.07 -13.24 -23.14
C THR A 624 11.51 -11.90 -23.60
N LYS A 625 12.17 -10.79 -23.24
CA LYS A 625 11.70 -9.44 -23.60
C LYS A 625 11.63 -9.22 -25.12
N THR A 626 12.54 -9.83 -25.87
CA THR A 626 12.59 -9.81 -27.34
C THR A 626 12.85 -11.22 -27.84
N ALA A 627 12.33 -11.57 -29.02
CA ALA A 627 12.52 -12.91 -29.59
C ALA A 627 13.99 -13.35 -29.54
N SER A 628 14.24 -14.49 -28.90
CA SER A 628 15.60 -15.01 -28.70
C SER A 628 15.95 -15.99 -29.80
N VAL A 629 17.00 -15.68 -30.57
CA VAL A 629 17.56 -16.61 -31.57
C VAL A 629 18.19 -17.84 -30.89
N LEU A 630 18.72 -17.65 -29.69
CA LEU A 630 19.38 -18.70 -28.88
C LEU A 630 18.40 -19.68 -28.25
N CYS A 631 17.18 -19.21 -27.98
CA CYS A 631 16.11 -20.04 -27.42
C CYS A 631 14.76 -19.71 -28.08
N PRO A 632 14.53 -20.15 -29.33
CA PRO A 632 13.31 -19.83 -30.08
C PRO A 632 12.03 -20.35 -29.41
N SER A 633 12.18 -21.32 -28.50
CA SER A 633 11.07 -21.94 -27.79
C SER A 633 10.53 -21.12 -26.61
N LEU A 634 11.23 -20.04 -26.22
CA LEU A 634 10.73 -19.12 -25.19
C LEU A 634 9.75 -18.14 -25.82
N PRO A 635 8.55 -17.97 -25.25
CA PRO A 635 7.61 -16.95 -25.72
C PRO A 635 8.17 -15.54 -25.45
N VAL A 636 7.74 -14.60 -26.29
CA VAL A 636 7.99 -13.17 -26.03
C VAL A 636 7.09 -12.72 -24.88
N CYS A 637 7.63 -11.95 -23.94
CA CYS A 637 6.91 -11.55 -22.73
C CYS A 637 5.60 -10.80 -23.01
N SER A 638 5.57 -9.95 -24.04
CA SER A 638 4.35 -9.23 -24.47
C SER A 638 3.20 -10.14 -24.90
N ASP A 639 3.51 -11.37 -25.32
CA ASP A 639 2.53 -12.31 -25.85
C ASP A 639 1.98 -13.24 -24.78
N THR A 640 2.49 -13.14 -23.54
CA THR A 640 2.02 -13.91 -22.40
C THR A 640 0.90 -13.17 -21.66
N TYR A 641 0.08 -13.89 -20.89
CA TYR A 641 -0.99 -13.28 -20.09
C TYR A 641 -0.54 -12.80 -18.69
N TRP A 642 0.65 -13.22 -18.25
CA TRP A 642 1.12 -13.04 -16.87
C TRP A 642 2.28 -12.05 -16.76
N SER A 643 3.03 -11.83 -17.83
CA SER A 643 4.22 -10.98 -17.79
C SER A 643 3.85 -9.54 -17.42
N SER A 644 4.77 -8.84 -16.74
CA SER A 644 4.62 -7.40 -16.52
C SER A 644 4.65 -6.61 -17.84
N LEU A 645 5.18 -7.19 -18.92
CA LEU A 645 5.24 -6.61 -20.26
C LEU A 645 4.02 -6.96 -21.13
N SER A 646 3.08 -7.77 -20.61
CA SER A 646 1.83 -8.06 -21.29
C SER A 646 0.94 -6.81 -21.39
N PRO A 647 0.09 -6.69 -22.43
CA PRO A 647 -0.80 -5.55 -22.59
C PRO A 647 -1.71 -5.36 -21.37
N ASP A 648 -1.79 -4.12 -20.87
CA ASP A 648 -2.63 -3.75 -19.73
C ASP A 648 -3.45 -2.49 -20.03
N PRO A 649 -4.46 -2.58 -20.95
CA PRO A 649 -5.14 -1.41 -21.47
C PRO A 649 -5.86 -0.56 -20.42
N LYS A 650 -6.21 -1.12 -19.25
CA LYS A 650 -6.84 -0.36 -18.16
C LYS A 650 -5.87 0.62 -17.48
N SER A 651 -4.57 0.35 -17.50
CA SER A 651 -3.54 1.26 -16.95
C SER A 651 -2.71 1.98 -18.02
N ASP A 652 -2.85 1.60 -19.29
CA ASP A 652 -2.17 2.25 -20.40
C ASP A 652 -2.70 3.67 -20.69
N MET A 653 -1.77 4.62 -20.77
CA MET A 653 -1.98 6.03 -21.07
C MET A 653 -1.74 6.28 -22.57
N GLY A 654 -2.83 6.25 -23.35
CA GLY A 654 -2.83 6.36 -24.82
C GLY A 654 -3.02 7.80 -25.34
N SER A 655 -3.38 7.95 -26.61
CA SER A 655 -3.68 9.26 -27.21
C SER A 655 -4.99 9.85 -26.69
N ILE A 656 -5.07 11.18 -26.64
CA ILE A 656 -6.29 11.92 -26.32
C ILE A 656 -7.32 11.67 -27.43
N ARG A 657 -8.54 11.25 -27.04
CA ARG A 657 -9.66 11.02 -27.97
C ARG A 657 -10.31 12.34 -28.42
N PRO A 658 -11.14 12.34 -29.47
CA PRO A 658 -11.81 13.56 -29.96
C PRO A 658 -12.65 14.30 -28.90
N ASP A 659 -13.23 13.55 -27.95
CA ASP A 659 -13.99 14.07 -26.80
C ASP A 659 -13.09 14.65 -25.69
N GLY A 660 -11.76 14.64 -25.86
CA GLY A 660 -10.79 15.16 -24.90
C GLY A 660 -10.44 14.21 -23.76
N ARG A 661 -10.92 12.97 -23.78
CA ARG A 661 -10.72 11.96 -22.71
C ARG A 661 -9.64 10.93 -23.09
N LEU A 662 -9.21 10.14 -22.11
CA LEU A 662 -8.34 8.96 -22.30
C LEU A 662 -9.08 7.62 -22.08
N ARG A 663 -10.02 7.59 -21.13
CA ARG A 663 -10.95 6.47 -20.89
C ARG A 663 -12.14 6.57 -21.82
#